data_AF-A0A354HDL5-F1
#
_entry.id   AF-A0A354HDL5-F1
#
_cell.length_a   1.000
_cell.length_b   1.000
_cell.length_c   1.000
_cell.angle_alpha   90.00
_cell.angle_beta   90.00
_cell.angle_gamma   90.00
#
_symmetry.space_group_name_H-M   'P 1'
#
loop_
_entity.id
_entity.type
_entity.pdbx_description
1 polymer ?
#
loop_
_entity_poly.entity_id
_entity_poly.type
_entity_poly.pdbx_seq_one_letter_code
_entity_poly.pdbx_strand_id
1 'polypeptide(L)'
;MTKWLEADETVKAGYKVYKDEFAIDNLSQTSKDAYEAYKTEQQEKGEDVASIYDWAQTDETAKKALEDAGGVKSIYEYAKTADGDVKAKFDELNNKYEGTTETEEELSEQYETYKSGLGEDETPKSYEDWKADHIEDKSWHLSKSTFESSESSLFTQYKNSVYDEDNASYDLTAENVVDHFTKSALKNSIGNLESDGVKFDVNYDNATNKVSISAYTETTTTAEDGTETVVKNPVKLSMTVGKDSANNAEAMASTGGDASTAISQITNTTKLSDIGAEADENGNYSFKINGVDFSFSGDTTVTDMMKKVNASTAGVKMTYSSLDNAFSITASKYGVDSAVDVDDTGGSSLLSAIGLKSGTLTKGENLEVEINGKTYQSNGNSIEADGSTFTFAGNVKVGEEFSINVEKDTSAIKDLIKDFVKDYNQLIEDVYKYLDEKPEKDYYFLTDSDKEDLDLTEKQEEKWEEKAKKGLLYHDNVTSTVMTGLRSALMGSVEGLDGNVFSLSSMGLKTSSDYSQHGKFAKIDETALDAAIESHLDDIEKLFTDSENGIMKKFSAALDAGVKSTGDNKGSLIRKAGLASGTSATDNELYNAIKRTKTKITSLNLRYENEQNRLWKRYSSMESLLGTMNSQQSQFMSYFQ
;
A
#
# COMPACT_ATOMS: atom_id res chain seq x y z
N MET A 1 11.70 42.92 -18.50
CA MET A 1 12.17 41.99 -17.46
C MET A 1 11.03 41.16 -16.87
N THR A 2 9.94 41.77 -16.35
CA THR A 2 8.79 41.06 -15.77
C THR A 2 8.09 40.08 -16.73
N LYS A 3 7.89 40.46 -18.00
CA LYS A 3 7.32 39.56 -19.02
C LYS A 3 8.22 38.38 -19.42
N TRP A 4 9.54 38.52 -19.25
CA TRP A 4 10.51 37.44 -19.50
C TRP A 4 10.58 36.50 -18.29
N LEU A 5 10.44 37.04 -17.07
CA LEU A 5 10.22 36.28 -15.84
C LEU A 5 8.88 35.53 -15.86
N GLU A 6 7.81 36.11 -16.41
CA GLU A 6 6.51 35.44 -16.61
C GLU A 6 6.59 34.34 -17.68
N ALA A 7 7.34 34.55 -18.76
CA ALA A 7 7.60 33.52 -19.77
C ALA A 7 8.45 32.38 -19.18
N ASP A 8 9.45 32.69 -18.35
CA ASP A 8 10.26 31.73 -17.60
C ASP A 8 9.41 30.94 -16.58
N GLU A 9 8.50 31.58 -15.84
CA GLU A 9 7.55 30.89 -14.96
C GLU A 9 6.57 30.01 -15.74
N THR A 10 6.11 30.43 -16.91
CA THR A 10 5.19 29.66 -17.76
C THR A 10 5.90 28.45 -18.37
N VAL A 11 7.17 28.60 -18.78
CA VAL A 11 8.01 27.51 -19.27
C VAL A 11 8.37 26.54 -18.13
N LYS A 12 8.69 27.05 -16.94
CA LYS A 12 8.91 26.24 -15.72
C LYS A 12 7.65 25.49 -15.32
N ALA A 13 6.47 26.11 -15.41
CA ALA A 13 5.19 25.48 -15.13
C ALA A 13 4.86 24.40 -16.16
N GLY A 14 5.00 24.68 -17.46
CA GLY A 14 4.79 23.69 -18.52
C GLY A 14 5.76 22.51 -18.41
N TYR A 15 7.01 22.77 -18.05
CA TYR A 15 8.01 21.73 -17.81
C TYR A 15 7.69 20.89 -16.57
N LYS A 16 7.18 21.50 -15.49
CA LYS A 16 6.74 20.78 -14.30
C LYS A 16 5.56 19.84 -14.60
N VAL A 17 4.56 20.32 -15.34
CA VAL A 17 3.42 19.48 -15.78
C VAL A 17 3.89 18.31 -16.63
N TYR A 18 4.76 18.57 -17.61
CA TYR A 18 5.32 17.51 -18.46
C TYR A 18 6.10 16.45 -17.66
N LYS A 19 6.90 16.87 -16.66
CA LYS A 19 7.63 15.95 -15.76
C LYS A 19 6.69 15.05 -14.96
N ASP A 20 5.59 15.62 -14.46
CA ASP A 20 4.61 14.89 -13.66
C ASP A 20 3.77 13.93 -14.52
N GLU A 21 3.34 14.35 -15.71
CA GLU A 21 2.64 13.48 -16.67
C GLU A 21 3.53 12.31 -17.12
N PHE A 22 4.80 12.56 -17.41
CA PHE A 22 5.75 11.49 -17.75
C PHE A 22 5.94 10.49 -16.61
N ALA A 23 6.07 10.96 -15.36
CA ALA A 23 6.17 10.07 -14.20
C ALA A 23 4.87 9.27 -13.98
N ILE A 24 3.70 9.89 -14.20
CA ILE A 24 2.42 9.19 -14.18
C ILE A 24 2.40 8.11 -15.26
N ASP A 25 2.83 8.36 -16.48
CA ASP A 25 2.70 7.35 -17.54
C ASP A 25 3.63 6.15 -17.36
N ASN A 26 4.77 6.33 -16.68
CA ASN A 26 5.82 5.32 -16.58
C ASN A 26 5.90 4.59 -15.22
N LEU A 27 5.19 5.06 -14.19
CA LEU A 27 5.10 4.34 -12.92
C LEU A 27 4.10 3.19 -12.98
N SER A 28 4.42 2.08 -12.29
CA SER A 28 3.48 0.99 -12.07
C SER A 28 2.25 1.47 -11.30
N GLN A 29 1.11 0.78 -11.43
CA GLN A 29 -0.08 1.11 -10.65
C GLN A 29 0.20 1.06 -9.14
N THR A 30 1.00 0.09 -8.68
CA THR A 30 1.42 -0.03 -7.28
C THR A 30 2.19 1.20 -6.80
N SER A 31 3.07 1.76 -7.63
CA SER A 31 3.82 2.99 -7.30
C SER A 31 2.93 4.24 -7.32
N LYS A 32 1.93 4.30 -8.20
CA LYS A 32 0.93 5.37 -8.21
C LYS A 32 0.06 5.34 -6.95
N ASP A 33 -0.37 4.15 -6.55
CA ASP A 33 -1.18 3.96 -5.34
C ASP A 33 -0.39 4.34 -4.08
N ALA A 34 0.92 4.03 -4.04
CA ALA A 34 1.82 4.46 -2.97
C ALA A 34 1.99 5.99 -2.92
N TYR A 35 2.01 6.68 -4.06
CA TYR A 35 2.01 8.14 -4.09
C TYR A 35 0.69 8.72 -3.54
N GLU A 36 -0.46 8.16 -3.90
CA GLU A 36 -1.76 8.59 -3.33
C GLU A 36 -1.81 8.43 -1.80
N ALA A 37 -1.25 7.34 -1.28
CA ALA A 37 -1.10 7.15 0.16
C ALA A 37 -0.18 8.21 0.80
N TYR A 38 0.96 8.50 0.18
CA TYR A 38 1.87 9.57 0.62
C TYR A 38 1.17 10.95 0.63
N LYS A 39 0.41 11.29 -0.43
CA LYS A 39 -0.36 12.55 -0.49
C LYS A 39 -1.35 12.68 0.67
N THR A 40 -2.03 11.59 0.99
CA THR A 40 -2.98 11.54 2.11
C THR A 40 -2.27 11.76 3.45
N GLU A 41 -1.12 11.10 3.64
CA GLU A 41 -0.31 11.24 4.86
C GLU A 41 0.25 12.68 5.04
N GLN A 42 0.72 13.30 3.96
CA GLN A 42 1.22 14.68 4.00
C GLN A 42 0.10 15.70 4.26
N GLN A 43 -1.10 15.47 3.70
CA GLN A 43 -2.28 16.28 4.01
C GLN A 43 -2.69 16.19 5.48
N GLU A 44 -2.61 15.00 6.10
CA GLU A 44 -2.88 14.83 7.54
C GLU A 44 -1.84 15.53 8.42
N LYS A 45 -0.60 15.67 7.94
CA LYS A 45 0.49 16.39 8.63
C LYS A 45 0.51 17.91 8.36
N GLY A 46 -0.27 18.38 7.39
CA GLY A 46 -0.26 19.79 6.96
C GLY A 46 1.04 20.20 6.24
N GLU A 47 1.73 19.24 5.63
CA GLU A 47 2.99 19.44 4.90
C GLU A 47 2.72 19.61 3.39
N ASP A 48 3.62 20.30 2.68
CA ASP A 48 3.54 20.44 1.23
C ASP A 48 3.77 19.10 0.54
N VAL A 49 2.84 18.73 -0.33
CA VAL A 49 2.91 17.48 -1.09
C VAL A 49 3.95 17.62 -2.21
N ALA A 50 5.02 16.82 -2.15
CA ALA A 50 5.99 16.74 -3.24
C ALA A 50 5.33 16.28 -4.55
N SER A 51 5.84 16.73 -5.70
CA SER A 51 5.38 16.26 -7.03
C SER A 51 5.59 14.75 -7.16
N ILE A 52 4.81 14.07 -8.00
CA ILE A 52 4.92 12.60 -8.16
C ILE A 52 6.31 12.20 -8.66
N TYR A 53 6.91 13.03 -9.51
CA TYR A 53 8.28 12.84 -9.96
C TYR A 53 9.27 12.95 -8.79
N ASP A 54 9.18 14.01 -7.98
CA ASP A 54 10.14 14.23 -6.89
C ASP A 54 9.98 13.19 -5.78
N TRP A 55 8.75 12.76 -5.48
CA TRP A 55 8.47 11.64 -4.57
C TRP A 55 9.07 10.33 -5.09
N ALA A 56 8.89 10.02 -6.38
CA ALA A 56 9.38 8.78 -6.98
C ALA A 56 10.92 8.67 -6.97
N GLN A 57 11.65 9.79 -6.91
CA GLN A 57 13.11 9.78 -6.74
C GLN A 57 13.55 9.37 -5.33
N THR A 58 12.65 9.48 -4.33
CA THR A 58 12.92 9.11 -2.93
C THR A 58 12.51 7.69 -2.58
N ASP A 59 11.64 7.08 -3.39
CA ASP A 59 11.24 5.69 -3.26
C ASP A 59 12.09 4.78 -4.16
N GLU A 60 12.79 3.81 -3.57
CA GLU A 60 13.79 2.99 -4.27
C GLU A 60 13.17 2.13 -5.40
N THR A 61 11.90 1.77 -5.27
CA THR A 61 11.16 0.93 -6.24
C THR A 61 10.65 1.78 -7.40
N ALA A 62 10.05 2.92 -7.11
CA ALA A 62 9.58 3.89 -8.10
C ALA A 62 10.74 4.50 -8.89
N LYS A 63 11.86 4.80 -8.21
CA LYS A 63 13.10 5.26 -8.81
C LYS A 63 13.63 4.25 -9.82
N LYS A 64 13.70 2.96 -9.44
CA LYS A 64 14.16 1.90 -10.33
C LYS A 64 13.23 1.70 -11.53
N ALA A 65 11.90 1.82 -11.35
CA ALA A 65 10.94 1.77 -12.46
C ALA A 65 11.13 2.92 -13.46
N LEU A 66 11.44 4.13 -12.98
CA LEU A 66 11.77 5.27 -13.84
C LEU A 66 13.13 5.10 -14.54
N GLU A 67 14.11 4.49 -13.88
CA GLU A 67 15.42 4.17 -14.47
C GLU A 67 15.34 3.05 -15.53
N ASP A 68 14.49 2.04 -15.30
CA ASP A 68 14.29 0.89 -16.19
C ASP A 68 13.44 1.22 -17.45
N ALA A 69 12.66 2.31 -17.44
CA ALA A 69 11.89 2.80 -18.60
C ALA A 69 12.75 3.35 -19.76
N GLY A 70 14.08 3.33 -19.65
CA GLY A 70 14.99 2.97 -20.74
C GLY A 70 15.14 3.88 -21.98
N GLY A 71 14.50 5.06 -22.06
CA GLY A 71 14.57 5.91 -23.28
C GLY A 71 15.34 7.22 -23.18
N VAL A 72 15.65 7.73 -21.97
CA VAL A 72 15.89 9.17 -21.79
C VAL A 72 17.10 9.51 -20.91
N LYS A 73 18.19 8.74 -21.01
CA LYS A 73 19.48 9.24 -20.52
C LYS A 73 19.97 10.43 -21.37
N SER A 74 19.48 10.57 -22.61
CA SER A 74 19.83 11.66 -23.53
C SER A 74 19.08 12.96 -23.26
N ILE A 75 17.76 12.96 -23.03
CA ILE A 75 16.98 14.22 -22.86
C ILE A 75 17.16 14.80 -21.45
N TYR A 76 17.36 13.96 -20.42
CA TYR A 76 17.71 14.43 -19.07
C TYR A 76 19.10 15.08 -19.02
N GLU A 77 20.11 14.47 -19.65
CA GLU A 77 21.45 15.08 -19.78
C GLU A 77 21.39 16.33 -20.66
N TYR A 78 20.65 16.34 -21.78
CA TYR A 78 20.48 17.51 -22.64
C TYR A 78 19.77 18.68 -21.95
N ALA A 79 18.76 18.40 -21.11
CA ALA A 79 18.06 19.41 -20.31
C ALA A 79 18.93 19.94 -19.15
N LYS A 80 19.75 19.09 -18.54
CA LYS A 80 20.71 19.47 -17.48
C LYS A 80 21.87 20.31 -18.01
N THR A 81 22.35 20.03 -19.22
CA THR A 81 23.38 20.84 -19.90
C THR A 81 22.80 22.17 -20.40
N ALA A 82 21.56 22.18 -20.90
CA ALA A 82 20.87 23.41 -21.29
C ALA A 82 20.61 24.36 -20.10
N ASP A 83 20.22 23.84 -18.92
CA ASP A 83 20.02 24.64 -17.70
C ASP A 83 21.34 25.24 -17.18
N GLY A 84 22.44 24.47 -17.23
CA GLY A 84 23.77 24.93 -16.82
C GLY A 84 24.38 25.99 -17.74
N ASP A 85 24.30 25.80 -19.06
CA ASP A 85 24.91 26.71 -20.04
C ASP A 85 24.09 28.00 -20.23
N VAL A 86 22.76 27.93 -20.12
CA VAL A 86 21.88 29.11 -20.18
C VAL A 86 22.02 29.96 -18.92
N LYS A 87 22.06 29.33 -17.73
CA LYS A 87 22.27 30.05 -16.47
C LYS A 87 23.66 30.70 -16.41
N ALA A 88 24.71 30.00 -16.83
CA ALA A 88 26.07 30.55 -16.84
C ALA A 88 26.23 31.74 -17.83
N LYS A 89 25.66 31.65 -19.04
CA LYS A 89 25.65 32.78 -19.99
C LYS A 89 24.75 33.92 -19.54
N PHE A 90 23.65 33.63 -18.86
CA PHE A 90 22.74 34.64 -18.31
C PHE A 90 23.39 35.40 -17.15
N ASP A 91 24.06 34.72 -16.22
CA ASP A 91 24.80 35.33 -15.12
C ASP A 91 26.01 36.15 -15.63
N GLU A 92 26.65 35.71 -16.71
CA GLU A 92 27.73 36.44 -17.39
C GLU A 92 27.22 37.69 -18.13
N LEU A 93 26.05 37.62 -18.78
CA LEU A 93 25.41 38.76 -19.45
C LEU A 93 24.82 39.77 -18.45
N ASN A 94 24.19 39.29 -17.37
CA ASN A 94 23.62 40.12 -16.31
C ASN A 94 24.71 40.91 -15.57
N ASN A 95 25.87 40.29 -15.27
CA ASN A 95 27.00 40.96 -14.64
C ASN A 95 27.78 41.90 -15.58
N LYS A 96 27.66 41.74 -16.90
CA LYS A 96 28.40 42.52 -17.90
C LYS A 96 27.63 43.75 -18.43
N TYR A 97 26.30 43.74 -18.32
CA TYR A 97 25.42 44.77 -18.88
C TYR A 97 24.53 45.50 -17.86
N GLU A 98 24.84 45.43 -16.56
CA GLU A 98 24.55 46.54 -15.63
C GLU A 98 25.43 47.77 -15.97
N GLY A 99 25.30 48.25 -17.21
CA GLY A 99 25.82 49.52 -17.69
C GLY A 99 24.67 50.50 -17.78
N THR A 100 24.48 51.26 -16.70
CA THR A 100 23.76 52.55 -16.62
C THR A 100 22.31 52.57 -17.15
N THR A 101 21.37 52.14 -16.31
CA THR A 101 20.07 52.83 -16.24
C THR A 101 20.31 54.14 -15.48
N GLU A 102 20.10 55.30 -16.12
CA GLU A 102 20.07 56.59 -15.42
C GLU A 102 19.14 56.45 -14.22
N THR A 103 19.63 56.84 -13.06
CA THR A 103 18.87 56.73 -11.81
C THR A 103 17.70 57.70 -11.84
N GLU A 104 16.68 57.41 -11.07
CA GLU A 104 15.47 58.25 -11.02
C GLU A 104 15.76 59.68 -10.54
N GLU A 105 16.87 59.86 -9.83
CA GLU A 105 17.38 61.15 -9.37
C GLU A 105 18.00 61.96 -10.54
N GLU A 106 18.73 61.31 -11.44
CA GLU A 106 19.31 61.93 -12.64
C GLU A 106 18.24 62.32 -13.67
N LEU A 107 17.23 61.46 -13.87
CA LEU A 107 16.08 61.75 -14.75
C LEU A 107 15.24 62.92 -14.24
N SER A 108 15.08 63.03 -12.92
CA SER A 108 14.39 64.15 -12.31
C SER A 108 15.14 65.48 -12.50
N GLU A 109 16.48 65.51 -12.39
CA GLU A 109 17.28 66.72 -12.66
C GLU A 109 17.20 67.16 -14.12
N GLN A 110 17.25 66.19 -15.05
CA GLN A 110 17.10 66.46 -16.48
C GLN A 110 15.70 67.00 -16.81
N TYR A 111 14.65 66.50 -16.16
CA TYR A 111 13.29 67.01 -16.35
C TYR A 111 13.10 68.44 -15.82
N GLU A 112 13.70 68.79 -14.70
CA GLU A 112 13.69 70.19 -14.21
C GLU A 112 14.41 71.12 -15.19
N THR A 113 15.52 70.64 -15.79
CA THR A 113 16.23 71.38 -16.84
C THR A 113 15.34 71.59 -18.07
N TYR A 114 14.64 70.55 -18.53
CA TYR A 114 13.65 70.64 -19.60
C TYR A 114 12.57 71.69 -19.30
N LYS A 115 11.96 71.65 -18.11
CA LYS A 115 10.93 72.63 -17.72
C LYS A 115 11.45 74.06 -17.71
N SER A 116 12.69 74.28 -17.29
CA SER A 116 13.31 75.60 -17.21
C SER A 116 13.67 76.21 -18.57
N GLY A 117 13.78 75.39 -19.62
CA GLY A 117 14.13 75.82 -20.98
C GLY A 117 12.94 76.19 -21.88
N LEU A 118 11.70 76.01 -21.41
CA LEU A 118 10.48 76.30 -22.16
C LEU A 118 10.18 77.81 -22.19
N GLY A 119 9.63 78.30 -23.30
CA GLY A 119 9.25 79.71 -23.44
C GLY A 119 8.03 80.09 -22.58
N GLU A 120 7.82 81.39 -22.31
CA GLU A 120 6.77 81.89 -21.39
C GLU A 120 5.33 81.44 -21.70
N ASP A 121 5.05 80.97 -22.92
CA ASP A 121 3.74 80.50 -23.37
C ASP A 121 3.64 78.96 -23.53
N GLU A 122 4.69 78.20 -23.19
CA GLU A 122 4.71 76.73 -23.31
C GLU A 122 4.43 76.03 -21.99
N THR A 123 3.49 75.08 -22.00
CA THR A 123 3.17 74.24 -20.84
C THR A 123 4.00 72.95 -20.88
N PRO A 124 4.78 72.61 -19.84
CA PRO A 124 5.56 71.39 -19.85
C PRO A 124 4.69 70.14 -19.87
N LYS A 125 5.12 69.11 -20.61
CA LYS A 125 4.59 67.73 -20.52
C LYS A 125 4.73 67.21 -19.08
N SER A 126 3.90 66.24 -18.67
CA SER A 126 4.05 65.58 -17.37
C SER A 126 5.39 64.83 -17.28
N TYR A 127 5.89 64.56 -16.06
CA TYR A 127 7.17 63.85 -15.88
C TYR A 127 7.13 62.47 -16.55
N GLU A 128 6.03 61.74 -16.41
CA GLU A 128 5.88 60.40 -16.99
C GLU A 128 5.79 60.44 -18.52
N ASP A 129 5.06 61.40 -19.10
CA ASP A 129 4.97 61.53 -20.56
C ASP A 129 6.30 62.03 -21.16
N TRP A 130 6.99 62.95 -20.46
CA TRP A 130 8.31 63.40 -20.86
C TRP A 130 9.34 62.26 -20.77
N LYS A 131 9.30 61.47 -19.70
CA LYS A 131 10.17 60.31 -19.49
C LYS A 131 9.93 59.23 -20.55
N ALA A 132 8.68 58.98 -20.91
CA ALA A 132 8.32 58.04 -21.98
C ALA A 132 8.84 58.50 -23.36
N ASP A 133 8.91 59.82 -23.60
CA ASP A 133 9.46 60.38 -24.83
C ASP A 133 10.99 60.57 -24.81
N HIS A 134 11.61 60.73 -23.63
CA HIS A 134 13.05 60.95 -23.45
C HIS A 134 13.85 59.65 -23.29
N ILE A 135 13.23 58.61 -22.76
CA ILE A 135 13.80 57.26 -22.78
C ILE A 135 13.33 56.63 -24.09
N GLU A 136 14.09 56.89 -25.16
CA GLU A 136 13.95 56.18 -26.43
C GLU A 136 13.98 54.67 -26.13
N ASP A 137 13.02 53.92 -26.70
CA ASP A 137 12.82 52.49 -26.45
C ASP A 137 14.17 51.77 -26.50
N LYS A 138 14.69 51.37 -25.33
CA LYS A 138 15.98 50.67 -25.25
C LYS A 138 15.77 49.24 -25.71
N SER A 139 15.50 49.05 -27.00
CA SER A 139 15.75 47.78 -27.69
C SER A 139 17.23 47.46 -27.52
N TRP A 140 17.52 46.27 -27.00
CA TRP A 140 18.88 45.88 -26.64
C TRP A 140 19.66 45.57 -27.93
N HIS A 141 20.47 46.52 -28.42
CA HIS A 141 21.36 46.28 -29.56
C HIS A 141 22.69 45.67 -29.07
N LEU A 142 22.89 44.37 -29.29
CA LEU A 142 24.19 43.73 -29.01
C LEU A 142 25.16 43.96 -30.17
N SER A 143 26.42 44.33 -29.86
CA SER A 143 27.44 44.47 -30.90
C SER A 143 27.79 43.11 -31.54
N LYS A 144 28.01 43.11 -32.86
CA LYS A 144 28.29 41.93 -33.68
C LYS A 144 29.39 41.04 -33.10
N SER A 145 30.49 41.63 -32.66
CA SER A 145 31.63 40.89 -32.08
C SER A 145 31.31 40.19 -30.76
N THR A 146 30.30 40.65 -30.01
CA THR A 146 29.91 40.06 -28.73
C THR A 146 28.92 38.92 -28.90
N PHE A 147 28.05 39.00 -29.92
CA PHE A 147 27.04 37.98 -30.23
C PHE A 147 27.59 36.80 -31.05
N GLU A 148 28.68 37.00 -31.78
CA GLU A 148 29.26 35.99 -32.67
C GLU A 148 29.94 34.82 -31.94
N SER A 149 30.34 34.95 -30.67
CA SER A 149 31.17 33.99 -29.90
C SER A 149 30.54 32.62 -29.54
N SER A 150 29.32 32.34 -30.02
CA SER A 150 28.54 31.13 -29.75
C SER A 150 28.47 30.22 -30.98
N GLU A 151 29.10 29.04 -30.93
CA GLU A 151 29.24 28.09 -32.06
C GLU A 151 28.26 26.90 -32.01
N SER A 152 26.95 27.18 -31.95
CA SER A 152 25.91 26.17 -32.22
C SER A 152 25.25 26.42 -33.57
N SER A 153 25.03 25.37 -34.37
CA SER A 153 24.42 25.46 -35.71
C SER A 153 22.99 26.02 -35.69
N LEU A 154 22.21 25.74 -34.63
CA LEU A 154 20.90 26.34 -34.39
C LEU A 154 21.01 27.84 -34.08
N PHE A 155 22.06 28.23 -33.36
CA PHE A 155 22.32 29.63 -33.02
C PHE A 155 22.76 30.44 -34.25
N THR A 156 23.43 29.81 -35.23
CA THR A 156 23.81 30.43 -36.50
C THR A 156 22.60 30.76 -37.39
N GLN A 157 21.57 29.91 -37.43
CA GLN A 157 20.33 30.23 -38.16
C GLN A 157 19.52 31.33 -37.47
N TYR A 158 19.48 31.31 -36.12
CA TYR A 158 18.89 32.39 -35.32
C TYR A 158 19.58 33.74 -35.57
N LYS A 159 20.92 33.75 -35.53
CA LYS A 159 21.77 34.92 -35.85
C LYS A 159 21.36 35.57 -37.18
N ASN A 160 21.24 34.80 -38.25
CA ASN A 160 20.90 35.35 -39.56
C ASN A 160 19.47 35.94 -39.63
N SER A 161 18.53 35.41 -38.84
CA SER A 161 17.14 35.85 -38.87
C SER A 161 16.85 37.13 -38.08
N VAL A 162 17.73 37.48 -37.12
CA VAL A 162 17.61 38.68 -36.28
C VAL A 162 18.68 39.73 -36.62
N TYR A 163 19.41 39.53 -37.72
CA TYR A 163 20.42 40.49 -38.20
C TYR A 163 19.75 41.57 -39.03
N ASP A 164 19.89 42.81 -38.57
CA ASP A 164 19.51 44.00 -39.32
C ASP A 164 20.70 44.41 -40.20
N GLU A 165 20.58 44.16 -41.51
CA GLU A 165 21.62 44.49 -42.48
C GLU A 165 21.85 46.00 -42.62
N ASP A 166 20.80 46.81 -42.45
CA ASP A 166 20.86 48.27 -42.63
C ASP A 166 21.63 48.93 -41.48
N ASN A 167 21.50 48.40 -40.27
CA ASN A 167 22.16 48.92 -39.06
C ASN A 167 23.39 48.10 -38.62
N ALA A 168 23.73 47.02 -39.33
CA ALA A 168 24.79 46.07 -38.98
C ALA A 168 24.72 45.59 -37.51
N SER A 169 23.51 45.40 -36.99
CA SER A 169 23.24 45.05 -35.59
C SER A 169 22.28 43.86 -35.49
N TYR A 170 22.14 43.25 -34.30
CA TYR A 170 21.15 42.20 -34.08
C TYR A 170 19.98 42.75 -33.27
N ASP A 171 18.77 42.67 -33.83
CA ASP A 171 17.54 43.20 -33.24
C ASP A 171 16.81 42.12 -32.43
N LEU A 172 17.12 42.07 -31.14
CA LEU A 172 16.66 41.06 -30.19
C LEU A 172 15.43 41.54 -29.43
N THR A 173 14.30 41.66 -30.11
CA THR A 173 13.01 41.89 -29.46
C THR A 173 12.43 40.57 -28.93
N ALA A 174 11.60 40.64 -27.87
CA ALA A 174 10.90 39.46 -27.34
C ALA A 174 10.01 38.79 -28.42
N GLU A 175 9.54 39.58 -29.38
CA GLU A 175 8.74 39.15 -30.53
C GLU A 175 9.58 38.33 -31.53
N ASN A 176 10.78 38.80 -31.89
CA ASN A 176 11.68 38.09 -32.81
C ASN A 176 12.18 36.74 -32.25
N VAL A 177 12.39 36.66 -30.93
CA VAL A 177 12.78 35.42 -30.24
C VAL A 177 11.67 34.37 -30.35
N VAL A 178 10.43 34.74 -29.97
CA VAL A 178 9.28 33.85 -30.02
C VAL A 178 8.99 33.46 -31.47
N ASP A 179 9.01 34.40 -32.40
CA ASP A 179 8.72 34.15 -33.80
C ASP A 179 9.75 33.22 -34.45
N HIS A 180 11.05 33.35 -34.15
CA HIS A 180 12.08 32.43 -34.64
C HIS A 180 11.93 31.01 -34.09
N PHE A 181 11.78 30.84 -32.77
CA PHE A 181 11.70 29.49 -32.19
C PHE A 181 10.39 28.79 -32.56
N THR A 182 9.31 29.54 -32.81
CA THR A 182 8.02 28.97 -33.24
C THR A 182 8.01 28.69 -34.75
N LYS A 183 8.44 29.64 -35.60
CA LYS A 183 8.48 29.45 -37.06
C LYS A 183 9.56 28.47 -37.50
N SER A 184 10.75 28.47 -36.90
CA SER A 184 11.82 27.53 -37.26
C SER A 184 11.52 26.11 -36.79
N ALA A 185 10.88 25.93 -35.63
CA ALA A 185 10.43 24.60 -35.18
C ALA A 185 9.30 24.05 -36.07
N LEU A 186 8.32 24.88 -36.45
CA LEU A 186 7.27 24.50 -37.39
C LEU A 186 7.82 24.26 -38.81
N LYS A 187 8.71 25.12 -39.31
CA LYS A 187 9.31 24.99 -40.64
C LYS A 187 10.25 23.80 -40.75
N ASN A 188 11.01 23.46 -39.71
CA ASN A 188 11.81 22.22 -39.68
C ASN A 188 10.93 20.97 -39.61
N SER A 189 9.76 21.06 -38.97
CA SER A 189 8.77 19.97 -38.95
C SER A 189 8.02 19.83 -40.28
N ILE A 190 7.81 20.93 -41.02
CA ILE A 190 7.10 20.98 -42.30
C ILE A 190 8.02 20.78 -43.51
N GLY A 191 9.29 21.19 -43.45
CA GLY A 191 10.25 21.07 -44.56
C GLY A 191 10.55 19.63 -44.98
N ASN A 192 10.25 18.65 -44.12
CA ASN A 192 10.30 17.23 -44.43
C ASN A 192 9.06 16.73 -45.24
N LEU A 193 8.04 17.58 -45.44
CA LEU A 193 6.81 17.28 -46.19
C LEU A 193 6.80 17.91 -47.59
N GLU A 194 7.77 18.76 -47.93
CA GLU A 194 7.93 19.28 -49.29
C GLU A 194 8.41 18.15 -50.22
N SER A 195 7.49 17.56 -50.99
CA SER A 195 7.81 16.59 -52.05
C SER A 195 6.93 16.83 -53.28
N ASP A 196 7.47 16.51 -54.46
CA ASP A 196 6.78 16.57 -55.76
C ASP A 196 6.14 17.94 -56.12
N GLY A 197 6.85 19.04 -55.85
CA GLY A 197 6.48 20.38 -56.35
C GLY A 197 5.39 21.11 -55.55
N VAL A 198 4.95 20.54 -54.42
CA VAL A 198 4.04 21.18 -53.45
C VAL A 198 4.85 21.93 -52.39
N LYS A 199 4.56 23.22 -52.22
CA LYS A 199 5.16 24.15 -51.25
C LYS A 199 4.14 24.58 -50.20
N PHE A 200 4.61 25.05 -49.04
CA PHE A 200 3.75 25.45 -47.91
C PHE A 200 4.08 26.87 -47.44
N ASP A 201 3.04 27.67 -47.17
CA ASP A 201 3.16 28.98 -46.49
C ASP A 201 2.54 28.87 -45.08
N VAL A 202 3.29 29.34 -44.07
CA VAL A 202 2.85 29.39 -42.66
C VAL A 202 2.67 30.85 -42.25
N ASN A 203 1.47 31.22 -41.84
CA ASN A 203 1.15 32.57 -41.38
C ASN A 203 0.70 32.57 -39.93
N TYR A 204 1.24 33.49 -39.13
CA TYR A 204 0.85 33.70 -37.75
C TYR A 204 0.13 35.04 -37.61
N ASP A 205 -1.12 34.99 -37.15
CA ASP A 205 -1.93 36.18 -36.92
C ASP A 205 -1.81 36.61 -35.46
N ASN A 206 -1.03 37.67 -35.22
CA ASN A 206 -0.79 38.27 -33.90
C ASN A 206 -2.07 38.77 -33.21
N ALA A 207 -3.12 39.14 -33.96
CA ALA A 207 -4.35 39.65 -33.36
C ALA A 207 -5.23 38.53 -32.81
N THR A 208 -5.16 37.34 -33.41
CA THR A 208 -5.99 36.19 -33.01
C THR A 208 -5.20 35.07 -32.34
N ASN A 209 -3.87 35.19 -32.26
CA ASN A 209 -2.95 34.15 -31.78
C ASN A 209 -3.14 32.82 -32.52
N LYS A 210 -3.45 32.86 -33.83
CA LYS A 210 -3.70 31.66 -34.65
C LYS A 210 -2.63 31.47 -35.71
N VAL A 211 -2.16 30.24 -35.84
CA VAL A 211 -1.32 29.78 -36.95
C VAL A 211 -2.22 29.23 -38.06
N SER A 212 -1.96 29.60 -39.31
CA SER A 212 -2.59 29.03 -40.50
C SER A 212 -1.54 28.52 -41.48
N ILE A 213 -1.81 27.37 -42.09
CA ILE A 213 -0.93 26.70 -43.06
C ILE A 213 -1.69 26.54 -44.36
N SER A 214 -1.08 26.92 -45.48
CA SER A 214 -1.63 26.72 -46.82
C SER A 214 -0.62 26.02 -47.71
N ALA A 215 -1.07 25.12 -48.58
CA ALA A 215 -0.23 24.47 -49.57
C ALA A 215 -0.56 24.94 -50.97
N TYR A 216 0.45 24.98 -51.83
CA TYR A 216 0.34 25.41 -53.21
C TYR A 216 1.39 24.71 -54.08
N THR A 217 1.15 24.65 -55.38
CA THR A 217 2.22 24.40 -56.36
C THR A 217 2.58 25.70 -57.07
N GLU A 218 3.81 25.81 -57.54
CA GLU A 218 4.25 26.97 -58.33
C GLU A 218 4.33 26.62 -59.81
N THR A 219 3.89 27.56 -60.65
CA THR A 219 4.14 27.51 -62.10
C THR A 219 4.80 28.81 -62.51
N THR A 220 6.01 28.72 -63.07
CA THR A 220 6.74 29.87 -63.59
C THR A 220 6.44 30.05 -65.07
N THR A 221 5.95 31.24 -65.43
CA THR A 221 5.78 31.65 -66.82
C THR A 221 6.75 32.78 -67.14
N THR A 222 7.57 32.60 -68.18
CA THR A 222 8.53 33.62 -68.65
C THR A 222 7.92 34.39 -69.81
N ALA A 223 7.84 35.71 -69.70
CA ALA A 223 7.45 36.60 -70.80
C ALA A 223 8.58 36.73 -71.84
N GLU A 224 8.27 37.18 -73.06
CA GLU A 224 9.25 37.31 -74.16
C GLU A 224 10.40 38.30 -73.86
N ASP A 225 10.23 39.20 -72.89
CA ASP A 225 11.28 40.14 -72.44
C ASP A 225 12.20 39.56 -71.35
N GLY A 226 11.99 38.30 -70.97
CA GLY A 226 12.77 37.60 -69.95
C GLY A 226 12.26 37.79 -68.52
N THR A 227 11.14 38.47 -68.29
CA THR A 227 10.54 38.55 -66.95
C THR A 227 9.83 37.24 -66.57
N GLU A 228 10.18 36.67 -65.42
CA GLU A 228 9.53 35.48 -64.87
C GLU A 228 8.41 35.88 -63.91
N THR A 229 7.23 35.28 -64.09
CA THR A 229 6.08 35.42 -63.17
C THR A 229 5.78 34.07 -62.53
N VAL A 230 5.77 34.01 -61.20
CA VAL A 230 5.45 32.80 -60.44
C VAL A 230 3.98 32.84 -60.00
N VAL A 231 3.20 31.86 -60.43
CA VAL A 231 1.79 31.70 -60.05
C VAL A 231 1.67 30.58 -59.00
N LYS A 232 1.09 30.90 -57.83
CA LYS A 232 0.80 29.95 -56.75
C LYS A 232 -0.59 29.36 -56.93
N ASN A 233 -0.69 28.07 -57.25
CA ASN A 233 -1.95 27.36 -57.39
C ASN A 233 -2.31 26.65 -56.07
N PRO A 234 -3.42 27.00 -55.39
CA PRO A 234 -3.75 26.45 -54.08
C PRO A 234 -4.09 24.96 -54.16
N VAL A 235 -3.52 24.19 -53.23
CA VAL A 235 -3.77 22.77 -53.03
C VAL A 235 -4.62 22.61 -51.76
N LYS A 236 -5.71 21.84 -51.83
CA LYS A 236 -6.50 21.52 -50.63
C LYS A 236 -5.69 20.58 -49.73
N LEU A 237 -5.42 21.04 -48.51
CA LEU A 237 -4.81 20.25 -47.46
C LEU A 237 -5.88 19.45 -46.69
N SER A 238 -5.71 18.14 -46.62
CA SER A 238 -6.33 17.31 -45.59
C SER A 238 -5.20 16.66 -44.79
N MET A 239 -5.00 17.09 -43.54
CA MET A 239 -4.06 16.45 -42.63
C MET A 239 -4.81 15.37 -41.85
N THR A 240 -4.31 14.14 -41.88
CA THR A 240 -4.66 13.10 -40.91
C THR A 240 -3.36 12.56 -40.34
N VAL A 241 -3.20 12.65 -39.03
CA VAL A 241 -2.04 12.11 -38.32
C VAL A 241 -2.23 10.60 -38.22
N GLY A 242 -1.33 9.84 -38.84
CA GLY A 242 -1.24 8.41 -38.66
C GLY A 242 0.22 7.98 -38.61
N LYS A 243 0.50 6.96 -37.81
CA LYS A 243 1.60 5.99 -37.93
C LYS A 243 1.20 4.81 -37.04
N ASP A 244 1.32 3.56 -37.48
CA ASP A 244 2.56 2.99 -37.99
C ASP A 244 2.87 3.14 -39.49
N SER A 245 4.15 3.34 -39.73
CA SER A 245 4.81 3.18 -41.01
C SER A 245 5.79 2.03 -40.88
N ALA A 246 5.48 0.90 -41.52
CA ALA A 246 6.47 -0.08 -41.96
C ALA A 246 5.84 -0.99 -43.03
N ASN A 247 6.26 -0.82 -44.28
CA ASN A 247 6.08 -1.76 -45.41
C ASN A 247 4.74 -1.74 -46.18
N ASN A 248 4.39 -0.59 -46.76
CA ASN A 248 4.18 -0.45 -48.22
C ASN A 248 3.69 0.98 -48.51
N ALA A 249 4.64 1.87 -48.80
CA ALA A 249 4.34 3.13 -49.46
C ALA A 249 4.50 2.91 -50.97
N GLU A 250 3.41 2.55 -51.65
CA GLU A 250 3.24 2.97 -53.03
C GLU A 250 2.19 4.08 -53.03
N ALA A 251 2.66 5.32 -53.12
CA ALA A 251 1.81 6.44 -53.44
C ALA A 251 1.32 6.25 -54.88
N MET A 252 0.13 5.67 -55.06
CA MET A 252 -0.55 5.76 -56.34
C MET A 252 -1.23 7.14 -56.42
N ALA A 253 -0.58 8.07 -57.10
CA ALA A 253 -1.23 9.28 -57.60
C ALA A 253 -2.32 8.85 -58.59
N SER A 254 -3.58 8.90 -58.15
CA SER A 254 -4.74 8.74 -59.03
C SER A 254 -5.39 10.10 -59.21
N THR A 255 -5.24 10.66 -60.40
CA THR A 255 -6.01 11.81 -60.87
C THR A 255 -7.45 11.34 -61.13
N GLY A 256 -8.31 11.51 -60.13
CA GLY A 256 -9.77 11.46 -60.28
C GLY A 256 -10.42 10.16 -59.82
N GLY A 257 -11.31 10.27 -58.82
CA GLY A 257 -12.32 9.26 -58.47
C GLY A 257 -12.06 8.53 -57.15
N ASP A 258 -12.99 8.71 -56.21
CA ASP A 258 -13.24 8.03 -54.94
C ASP A 258 -12.15 8.05 -53.84
N ALA A 259 -12.40 8.91 -52.84
CA ALA A 259 -11.69 8.93 -51.58
C ALA A 259 -12.12 7.74 -50.71
N SER A 260 -11.21 6.81 -50.46
CA SER A 260 -11.33 5.77 -49.44
C SER A 260 -11.30 6.40 -48.04
N THR A 261 -12.32 6.12 -47.22
CA THR A 261 -12.48 6.59 -45.85
C THR A 261 -11.33 6.10 -44.97
N ALA A 262 -10.48 7.01 -44.48
CA ALA A 262 -9.56 6.72 -43.38
C ALA A 262 -10.33 6.76 -42.06
N ILE A 263 -10.35 5.66 -41.31
CA ILE A 263 -10.93 5.64 -39.96
C ILE A 263 -9.98 6.42 -39.05
N SER A 264 -10.52 7.41 -38.34
CA SER A 264 -9.82 8.11 -37.25
C SER A 264 -9.33 7.09 -36.21
N GLN A 265 -8.24 7.38 -35.49
CA GLN A 265 -7.74 6.53 -34.39
C GLN A 265 -8.91 5.93 -33.60
N ILE A 266 -8.99 4.59 -33.55
CA ILE A 266 -10.09 3.94 -32.86
C ILE A 266 -9.96 4.30 -31.37
N THR A 267 -11.05 4.69 -30.75
CA THR A 267 -11.11 4.97 -29.32
C THR A 267 -12.02 3.96 -28.66
N ASN A 268 -11.94 3.87 -27.34
CA ASN A 268 -12.84 3.05 -26.55
C ASN A 268 -14.33 3.40 -26.78
N THR A 269 -14.64 4.63 -27.22
CA THR A 269 -16.00 5.10 -27.50
C THR A 269 -16.37 5.08 -28.98
N THR A 270 -15.46 4.70 -29.88
CA THR A 270 -15.76 4.56 -31.31
C THR A 270 -16.84 3.51 -31.53
N LYS A 271 -17.83 3.84 -32.35
CA LYS A 271 -18.92 2.94 -32.72
C LYS A 271 -18.46 1.95 -33.80
N LEU A 272 -19.01 0.75 -33.82
CA LEU A 272 -18.65 -0.27 -34.81
C LEU A 272 -18.96 0.17 -36.25
N SER A 273 -20.00 0.98 -36.45
CA SER A 273 -20.31 1.60 -37.76
C SER A 273 -19.19 2.47 -38.32
N ASP A 274 -18.34 2.99 -37.44
CA ASP A 274 -17.30 3.96 -37.79
C ASP A 274 -15.94 3.28 -38.02
N ILE A 275 -15.86 1.94 -37.86
CA ILE A 275 -14.66 1.11 -38.02
C ILE A 275 -14.46 0.67 -39.49
N GLY A 276 -15.28 1.18 -40.42
CA GLY A 276 -15.14 0.89 -41.85
C GLY A 276 -15.23 -0.60 -42.21
N ALA A 277 -15.87 -1.40 -41.36
CA ALA A 277 -16.17 -2.80 -41.62
C ALA A 277 -17.54 -2.93 -42.30
N GLU A 278 -17.69 -3.94 -43.15
CA GLU A 278 -18.98 -4.29 -43.72
C GLU A 278 -19.84 -5.01 -42.67
N ALA A 279 -21.10 -4.61 -42.57
CA ALA A 279 -22.10 -5.29 -41.75
C ALA A 279 -22.68 -6.49 -42.51
N ASP A 280 -23.25 -7.44 -41.78
CA ASP A 280 -24.01 -8.55 -42.36
C ASP A 280 -25.30 -8.07 -43.05
N GLU A 281 -26.02 -8.99 -43.69
CA GLU A 281 -27.28 -8.72 -44.42
C GLU A 281 -28.36 -8.05 -43.55
N ASN A 282 -28.26 -8.15 -42.22
CA ASN A 282 -29.19 -7.55 -41.26
C ASN A 282 -28.66 -6.23 -40.65
N GLY A 283 -27.50 -5.73 -41.11
CA GLY A 283 -26.85 -4.53 -40.59
C GLY A 283 -26.11 -4.74 -39.26
N ASN A 284 -25.79 -5.98 -38.90
CA ASN A 284 -25.03 -6.29 -37.68
C ASN A 284 -23.58 -6.65 -37.97
N TYR A 285 -22.72 -6.44 -36.99
CA TYR A 285 -21.32 -6.84 -37.00
C TYR A 285 -21.18 -8.15 -36.24
N SER A 286 -20.91 -9.23 -36.97
CA SER A 286 -21.07 -10.60 -36.48
C SER A 286 -19.81 -11.44 -36.69
N PHE A 287 -19.33 -12.11 -35.65
CA PHE A 287 -18.13 -12.96 -35.69
C PHE A 287 -18.18 -14.09 -34.66
N LYS A 288 -17.28 -15.05 -34.76
CA LYS A 288 -17.09 -16.16 -33.81
C LYS A 288 -15.71 -16.10 -33.15
N ILE A 289 -15.66 -16.43 -31.86
CA ILE A 289 -14.41 -16.74 -31.16
C ILE A 289 -14.57 -18.09 -30.46
N ASN A 290 -13.68 -19.05 -30.73
CA ASN A 290 -13.74 -20.41 -30.19
C ASN A 290 -15.12 -21.07 -30.36
N GLY A 291 -15.76 -20.83 -31.52
CA GLY A 291 -17.10 -21.33 -31.85
C GLY A 291 -18.28 -20.58 -31.20
N VAL A 292 -18.03 -19.61 -30.32
CA VAL A 292 -19.07 -18.76 -29.70
C VAL A 292 -19.42 -17.59 -30.61
N ASP A 293 -20.71 -17.43 -30.93
CA ASP A 293 -21.23 -16.37 -31.78
C ASP A 293 -21.37 -15.03 -31.05
N PHE A 294 -20.89 -13.96 -31.69
CA PHE A 294 -21.07 -12.59 -31.28
C PHE A 294 -21.74 -11.81 -32.41
N SER A 295 -22.72 -10.99 -32.05
CA SER A 295 -23.40 -10.07 -32.97
C SER A 295 -23.70 -8.76 -32.24
N PHE A 296 -23.48 -7.66 -32.94
CA PHE A 296 -23.54 -6.29 -32.43
C PHE A 296 -24.18 -5.36 -33.47
N SER A 297 -24.93 -4.35 -33.01
CA SER A 297 -25.38 -3.27 -33.89
C SER A 297 -24.25 -2.28 -34.15
N GLY A 298 -24.36 -1.49 -35.22
CA GLY A 298 -23.38 -0.43 -35.55
C GLY A 298 -23.18 0.61 -34.46
N ASP A 299 -24.20 0.90 -33.63
CA ASP A 299 -24.10 1.83 -32.50
C ASP A 299 -23.30 1.30 -31.30
N THR A 300 -22.97 0.01 -31.29
CA THR A 300 -22.17 -0.59 -30.21
C THR A 300 -20.79 0.05 -30.18
N THR A 301 -20.28 0.39 -29.00
CA THR A 301 -18.92 0.91 -28.87
C THR A 301 -17.87 -0.21 -28.82
N VAL A 302 -16.63 0.12 -29.17
CA VAL A 302 -15.47 -0.77 -29.01
C VAL A 302 -15.36 -1.33 -27.58
N THR A 303 -15.57 -0.48 -26.57
CA THR A 303 -15.58 -0.91 -25.16
C THR A 303 -16.65 -1.96 -24.88
N ASP A 304 -17.86 -1.75 -25.38
CA ASP A 304 -18.98 -2.67 -25.10
C ASP A 304 -18.81 -4.00 -25.82
N MET A 305 -18.23 -3.99 -27.03
CA MET A 305 -17.82 -5.19 -27.74
C MET A 305 -16.79 -5.99 -26.91
N MET A 306 -15.70 -5.35 -26.48
CA MET A 306 -14.65 -6.00 -25.69
C MET A 306 -15.21 -6.56 -24.37
N LYS A 307 -16.06 -5.80 -23.66
CA LYS A 307 -16.71 -6.27 -22.43
C LYS A 307 -17.54 -7.53 -22.67
N LYS A 308 -18.33 -7.57 -23.75
CA LYS A 308 -19.16 -8.74 -24.07
C LYS A 308 -18.32 -9.96 -24.42
N VAL A 309 -17.23 -9.78 -25.18
CA VAL A 309 -16.27 -10.85 -25.48
C VAL A 309 -15.62 -11.36 -24.20
N ASN A 310 -15.11 -10.47 -23.35
CA ASN A 310 -14.41 -10.81 -22.11
C ASN A 310 -15.31 -11.46 -21.05
N ALA A 311 -16.62 -11.21 -21.09
CA ALA A 311 -17.60 -11.83 -20.19
C ALA A 311 -18.16 -13.16 -20.73
N SER A 312 -17.76 -13.59 -21.92
CA SER A 312 -18.33 -14.76 -22.60
C SER A 312 -17.68 -16.08 -22.17
N THR A 313 -18.27 -17.18 -22.61
CA THR A 313 -17.70 -18.53 -22.47
C THR A 313 -16.65 -18.86 -23.54
N ALA A 314 -16.23 -17.91 -24.37
CA ALA A 314 -15.21 -18.13 -25.42
C ALA A 314 -13.80 -18.39 -24.84
N GLY A 315 -13.58 -18.10 -23.55
CA GLY A 315 -12.32 -18.39 -22.86
C GLY A 315 -11.16 -17.50 -23.31
N VAL A 316 -11.45 -16.26 -23.69
CA VAL A 316 -10.47 -15.29 -24.18
C VAL A 316 -10.58 -13.95 -23.46
N LYS A 317 -9.50 -13.18 -23.51
CA LYS A 317 -9.44 -11.76 -23.16
C LYS A 317 -9.05 -10.94 -24.39
N MET A 318 -10.00 -10.15 -24.85
CA MET A 318 -9.84 -9.14 -25.88
C MET A 318 -9.50 -7.78 -25.26
N THR A 319 -8.48 -7.13 -25.80
CA THR A 319 -8.02 -5.79 -25.40
C THR A 319 -7.75 -4.93 -26.62
N TYR A 320 -7.78 -3.62 -26.44
CA TYR A 320 -7.42 -2.63 -27.44
C TYR A 320 -6.36 -1.69 -26.85
N SER A 321 -5.28 -1.47 -27.58
CA SER A 321 -4.23 -0.49 -27.25
C SER A 321 -4.43 0.73 -28.15
N SER A 322 -4.70 1.90 -27.56
CA SER A 322 -4.75 3.15 -28.32
C SER A 322 -3.36 3.64 -28.74
N LEU A 323 -2.30 3.18 -28.06
CA LEU A 323 -0.90 3.48 -28.39
C LEU A 323 -0.50 2.75 -29.67
N ASP A 324 -0.80 1.45 -29.75
CA ASP A 324 -0.48 0.61 -30.91
C ASP A 324 -1.61 0.60 -31.97
N ASN A 325 -2.73 1.28 -31.67
CA ASN A 325 -3.98 1.27 -32.44
C ASN A 325 -4.40 -0.16 -32.88
N ALA A 326 -4.25 -1.13 -31.98
CA ALA A 326 -4.36 -2.55 -32.27
C ALA A 326 -5.24 -3.30 -31.26
N PHE A 327 -6.00 -4.27 -31.77
CA PHE A 327 -6.71 -5.24 -30.95
C PHE A 327 -5.84 -6.48 -30.71
N SER A 328 -5.94 -7.05 -29.51
CA SER A 328 -5.32 -8.32 -29.17
C SER A 328 -6.35 -9.24 -28.52
N ILE A 329 -6.27 -10.52 -28.84
CA ILE A 329 -7.05 -11.57 -28.18
C ILE A 329 -6.06 -12.59 -27.61
N THR A 330 -6.18 -12.84 -26.32
CA THR A 330 -5.36 -13.82 -25.59
C THR A 330 -6.25 -14.88 -24.97
N ALA A 331 -5.81 -16.14 -24.96
CA ALA A 331 -6.54 -17.18 -24.24
C ALA A 331 -6.49 -16.90 -22.73
N SER A 332 -7.55 -17.24 -22.01
CA SER A 332 -7.60 -17.09 -20.55
C SER A 332 -6.88 -18.21 -19.79
N LYS A 333 -6.40 -19.24 -20.50
CA LYS A 333 -5.70 -20.40 -19.94
C LYS A 333 -4.38 -20.62 -20.70
N TYR A 334 -3.44 -21.31 -20.06
CA TYR A 334 -2.15 -21.66 -20.65
C TYR A 334 -2.23 -22.98 -21.44
N GLY A 335 -1.11 -23.36 -22.06
CA GLY A 335 -0.99 -24.64 -22.72
C GLY A 335 -1.46 -24.67 -24.17
N VAL A 336 -1.08 -25.75 -24.86
CA VAL A 336 -1.35 -25.97 -26.29
C VAL A 336 -2.84 -26.13 -26.59
N ASP A 337 -3.64 -26.55 -25.61
CA ASP A 337 -5.09 -26.75 -25.75
C ASP A 337 -5.91 -25.45 -25.64
N SER A 338 -5.28 -24.33 -25.28
CA SER A 338 -5.91 -23.02 -25.14
C SER A 338 -5.88 -22.23 -26.45
N ALA A 339 -6.11 -22.89 -27.58
CA ALA A 339 -6.10 -22.26 -28.90
C ALA A 339 -7.19 -21.18 -29.00
N VAL A 340 -6.86 -20.09 -29.69
CA VAL A 340 -7.81 -19.02 -30.04
C VAL A 340 -8.10 -19.13 -31.52
N ASP A 341 -9.35 -19.48 -31.84
CA ASP A 341 -9.88 -19.51 -33.19
C ASP A 341 -10.85 -18.34 -33.38
N VAL A 342 -10.69 -17.62 -34.50
CA VAL A 342 -11.47 -16.42 -34.79
C VAL A 342 -11.96 -16.47 -36.22
N ASP A 343 -13.24 -16.20 -36.43
CA ASP A 343 -13.81 -16.14 -37.78
C ASP A 343 -14.89 -15.07 -37.92
N ASP A 344 -14.90 -14.41 -39.07
CA ASP A 344 -15.96 -13.48 -39.44
C ASP A 344 -17.17 -14.27 -39.95
N THR A 345 -18.39 -13.82 -39.65
CA THR A 345 -19.61 -14.56 -40.00
C THR A 345 -20.67 -13.69 -40.66
N GLY A 346 -21.58 -14.31 -41.41
CA GLY A 346 -22.75 -13.62 -41.97
C GLY A 346 -22.43 -12.56 -43.05
N GLY A 347 -21.22 -12.56 -43.61
CA GLY A 347 -20.78 -11.54 -44.56
C GLY A 347 -20.20 -10.29 -43.92
N SER A 348 -20.16 -10.21 -42.58
CA SER A 348 -19.43 -9.15 -41.88
C SER A 348 -17.92 -9.30 -42.07
N SER A 349 -17.18 -8.20 -41.99
CA SER A 349 -15.71 -8.17 -42.10
C SER A 349 -15.02 -7.53 -40.89
N LEU A 350 -15.67 -7.54 -39.72
CA LEU A 350 -15.20 -6.77 -38.57
C LEU A 350 -13.84 -7.26 -38.04
N LEU A 351 -13.64 -8.57 -37.85
CA LEU A 351 -12.37 -9.09 -37.34
C LEU A 351 -11.22 -8.86 -38.33
N SER A 352 -11.53 -8.90 -39.63
CA SER A 352 -10.60 -8.52 -40.69
C SER A 352 -10.26 -7.03 -40.65
N ALA A 353 -11.25 -6.16 -40.49
CA ALA A 353 -11.06 -4.70 -40.44
C ALA A 353 -10.27 -4.25 -39.21
N ILE A 354 -10.44 -4.92 -38.07
CA ILE A 354 -9.68 -4.63 -36.83
C ILE A 354 -8.36 -5.41 -36.73
N GLY A 355 -7.95 -6.09 -37.81
CA GLY A 355 -6.63 -6.70 -37.94
C GLY A 355 -6.43 -8.02 -37.17
N LEU A 356 -7.47 -8.60 -36.57
CA LEU A 356 -7.37 -9.84 -35.80
C LEU A 356 -7.32 -11.09 -36.68
N LYS A 357 -7.89 -11.06 -37.89
CA LYS A 357 -7.84 -12.19 -38.83
C LYS A 357 -6.47 -12.33 -39.52
N SER A 358 -5.76 -11.22 -39.72
CA SER A 358 -4.43 -11.16 -40.35
C SER A 358 -3.29 -10.92 -39.35
N GLY A 359 -3.59 -10.87 -38.06
CA GLY A 359 -2.63 -10.59 -37.01
C GLY A 359 -1.66 -11.74 -36.73
N THR A 360 -0.65 -11.48 -35.91
CA THR A 360 0.32 -12.49 -35.47
C THR A 360 -0.31 -13.41 -34.43
N LEU A 361 -0.39 -14.71 -34.73
CA LEU A 361 -0.83 -15.72 -33.78
C LEU A 361 0.36 -16.39 -33.10
N THR A 362 0.48 -16.21 -31.77
CA THR A 362 1.41 -16.96 -30.94
C THR A 362 0.66 -18.09 -30.25
N LYS A 363 1.10 -19.33 -30.46
CA LYS A 363 0.48 -20.50 -29.80
C LYS A 363 0.94 -20.61 -28.35
N GLY A 364 0.04 -21.04 -27.47
CA GLY A 364 0.39 -21.43 -26.11
C GLY A 364 1.25 -22.70 -26.12
N GLU A 365 2.15 -22.81 -25.15
CA GLU A 365 2.99 -23.97 -24.91
C GLU A 365 2.66 -24.56 -23.53
N ASN A 366 2.81 -25.88 -23.39
CA ASN A 366 2.71 -26.54 -22.09
C ASN A 366 4.03 -26.36 -21.35
N LEU A 367 3.96 -26.24 -20.03
CA LEU A 367 5.12 -26.41 -19.18
C LEU A 367 5.59 -27.87 -19.27
N GLU A 368 6.86 -28.08 -19.56
CA GLU A 368 7.52 -29.38 -19.52
C GLU A 368 8.76 -29.28 -18.63
N VAL A 369 8.85 -30.14 -17.61
CA VAL A 369 9.94 -30.15 -16.65
C VAL A 369 10.37 -31.58 -16.39
N GLU A 370 11.68 -31.80 -16.30
CA GLU A 370 12.25 -33.06 -15.84
C GLU A 370 12.55 -32.97 -14.34
N ILE A 371 11.91 -33.81 -13.54
CA ILE A 371 12.17 -33.94 -12.10
C ILE A 371 12.79 -35.32 -11.88
N ASN A 372 14.06 -35.36 -11.47
CA ASN A 372 14.82 -36.59 -11.19
C ASN A 372 14.76 -37.63 -12.33
N GLY A 373 14.92 -37.21 -13.60
CA GLY A 373 14.89 -38.11 -14.76
C GLY A 373 13.51 -38.46 -15.30
N LYS A 374 12.44 -37.88 -14.74
CA LYS A 374 11.06 -38.11 -15.20
C LYS A 374 10.44 -36.82 -15.70
N THR A 375 9.89 -36.85 -16.91
CA THR A 375 9.21 -35.72 -17.53
C THR A 375 7.79 -35.57 -16.98
N TYR A 376 7.46 -34.34 -16.60
CA TYR A 376 6.14 -33.88 -16.22
C TYR A 376 5.70 -32.78 -17.17
N GLN A 377 4.41 -32.78 -17.51
CA GLN A 377 3.80 -31.75 -18.35
C GLN A 377 2.59 -31.15 -17.64
N SER A 378 2.38 -29.84 -17.82
CA SER A 378 1.24 -29.11 -17.26
C SER A 378 0.74 -28.05 -18.24
N ASN A 379 -0.57 -27.83 -18.25
CA ASN A 379 -1.22 -26.74 -18.98
C ASN A 379 -1.27 -25.44 -18.16
N GLY A 380 -0.35 -25.29 -17.20
CA GLY A 380 -0.14 -24.12 -16.37
C GLY A 380 1.31 -24.04 -15.91
N ASN A 381 1.61 -23.09 -15.04
CA ASN A 381 2.99 -22.84 -14.57
C ASN A 381 3.34 -23.62 -13.30
N SER A 382 2.60 -24.69 -12.98
CA SER A 382 2.85 -25.51 -11.81
C SER A 382 2.71 -27.01 -12.07
N ILE A 383 3.47 -27.77 -11.30
CA ILE A 383 3.48 -29.25 -11.30
C ILE A 383 3.44 -29.72 -9.86
N GLU A 384 2.61 -30.72 -9.58
CA GLU A 384 2.61 -31.43 -8.30
C GLU A 384 3.31 -32.78 -8.46
N ALA A 385 4.29 -33.06 -7.61
CA ALA A 385 4.98 -34.33 -7.54
C ALA A 385 5.31 -34.68 -6.09
N ASP A 386 4.96 -35.90 -5.67
CA ASP A 386 5.23 -36.43 -4.32
C ASP A 386 4.85 -35.49 -3.17
N GLY A 387 3.68 -34.83 -3.30
CA GLY A 387 3.16 -33.90 -2.29
C GLY A 387 3.83 -32.52 -2.27
N SER A 388 4.78 -32.27 -3.17
CA SER A 388 5.41 -30.97 -3.38
C SER A 388 4.83 -30.28 -4.61
N THR A 389 4.65 -28.95 -4.53
CA THR A 389 4.18 -28.12 -5.64
C THR A 389 5.33 -27.26 -6.17
N PHE A 390 5.71 -27.49 -7.42
CA PHE A 390 6.72 -26.70 -8.13
C PHE A 390 6.00 -25.62 -8.93
N THR A 391 6.29 -24.35 -8.66
CA THR A 391 5.70 -23.21 -9.38
C THR A 391 6.77 -22.39 -10.07
N PHE A 392 6.57 -22.09 -11.36
CA PHE A 392 7.53 -21.39 -12.20
C PHE A 392 7.02 -19.98 -12.47
N ALA A 393 7.58 -19.00 -11.75
CA ALA A 393 7.11 -17.60 -11.78
C ALA A 393 7.93 -16.68 -12.71
N GLY A 394 9.04 -17.16 -13.28
CA GLY A 394 9.95 -16.38 -14.11
C GLY A 394 10.25 -17.03 -15.47
N ASN A 395 10.97 -16.28 -16.33
CA ASN A 395 11.45 -16.81 -17.59
C ASN A 395 12.56 -17.84 -17.34
N VAL A 396 12.23 -19.12 -17.50
CA VAL A 396 13.19 -20.23 -17.38
C VAL A 396 13.74 -20.55 -18.77
N LYS A 397 15.06 -20.69 -18.89
CA LYS A 397 15.65 -21.10 -20.17
C LYS A 397 15.56 -22.61 -20.32
N VAL A 398 15.28 -23.06 -21.55
CA VAL A 398 15.31 -24.49 -21.88
C VAL A 398 16.70 -25.04 -21.58
N GLY A 399 16.76 -26.12 -20.80
CA GLY A 399 18.00 -26.78 -20.37
C GLY A 399 18.63 -26.23 -19.09
N GLU A 400 17.97 -25.29 -18.40
CA GLU A 400 18.39 -24.83 -17.09
C GLU A 400 18.07 -25.87 -16.01
N GLU A 401 19.07 -26.24 -15.20
CA GLU A 401 18.93 -27.22 -14.13
C GLU A 401 18.82 -26.52 -12.77
N PHE A 402 17.83 -26.94 -11.97
CA PHE A 402 17.65 -26.45 -10.60
C PHE A 402 17.89 -27.59 -9.61
N SER A 403 18.73 -27.33 -8.61
CA SER A 403 18.90 -28.24 -7.47
C SER A 403 18.05 -27.74 -6.31
N ILE A 404 17.08 -28.54 -5.90
CA ILE A 404 16.19 -28.24 -4.79
C ILE A 404 16.51 -29.23 -3.67
N ASN A 405 16.94 -28.70 -2.53
CA ASN A 405 17.09 -29.50 -1.31
C ASN A 405 15.82 -29.38 -0.48
N VAL A 406 15.22 -30.51 -0.12
CA VAL A 406 14.06 -30.55 0.76
C VAL A 406 14.54 -30.93 2.15
N GLU A 407 14.51 -29.95 3.05
CA GLU A 407 14.84 -30.14 4.46
C GLU A 407 13.58 -30.08 5.31
N LYS A 408 13.56 -30.84 6.42
CA LYS A 408 12.47 -30.75 7.40
C LYS A 408 12.59 -29.41 8.13
N ASP A 409 11.53 -28.61 8.14
CA ASP A 409 11.46 -27.43 8.99
C ASP A 409 11.17 -27.85 10.44
N THR A 410 12.16 -27.66 11.31
CA THR A 410 12.13 -28.04 12.72
C THR A 410 11.85 -26.85 13.64
N SER A 411 11.77 -25.63 13.10
CA SER A 411 11.65 -24.39 13.87
C SER A 411 10.37 -24.34 14.70
N ALA A 412 9.23 -24.67 14.08
CA ALA A 412 7.92 -24.64 14.75
C ALA A 412 7.84 -25.61 15.95
N ILE A 413 8.44 -26.80 15.85
CA ILE A 413 8.45 -27.79 16.93
C ILE A 413 9.37 -27.33 18.07
N LYS A 414 10.53 -26.76 17.73
CA LYS A 414 11.46 -26.18 18.71
C LYS A 414 10.77 -25.08 19.54
N ASP A 415 10.08 -24.16 18.88
CA ASP A 415 9.39 -23.06 19.54
C ASP A 415 8.23 -23.56 20.41
N LEU A 416 7.43 -24.52 19.91
CA LEU A 416 6.35 -25.12 20.68
C LEU A 416 6.84 -25.79 21.97
N ILE A 417 7.98 -26.49 21.92
CA ILE A 417 8.59 -27.11 23.10
C ILE A 417 9.10 -26.05 24.08
N LYS A 418 9.73 -24.97 23.59
CA LYS A 418 10.21 -23.86 24.43
C LYS A 418 9.04 -23.15 25.13
N ASP A 419 7.96 -22.91 24.42
CA ASP A 419 6.76 -22.28 24.97
C ASP A 419 6.08 -23.17 26.01
N PHE A 420 5.97 -24.48 25.75
CA PHE A 420 5.48 -25.43 26.75
C PHE A 420 6.30 -25.37 28.05
N VAL A 421 7.64 -25.37 27.95
CA VAL A 421 8.54 -25.28 29.10
C VAL A 421 8.33 -23.97 29.87
N LYS A 422 8.17 -22.86 29.16
CA LYS A 422 7.91 -21.54 29.73
C LYS A 422 6.58 -21.51 30.48
N ASP A 423 5.51 -21.98 29.86
CA ASP A 423 4.16 -21.98 30.44
C ASP A 423 4.08 -22.90 31.66
N TYR A 424 4.72 -24.08 31.62
CA TYR A 424 4.81 -24.97 32.77
C TYR A 424 5.56 -24.31 33.94
N ASN A 425 6.68 -23.64 33.66
CA ASN A 425 7.45 -22.94 34.69
C ASN A 425 6.66 -21.78 35.31
N GLN A 426 5.91 -21.03 34.49
CA GLN A 426 5.03 -19.97 34.96
C GLN A 426 3.89 -20.52 35.83
N LEU A 427 3.26 -21.63 35.42
CA LEU A 427 2.24 -22.30 36.21
C LEU A 427 2.76 -22.71 37.59
N ILE A 428 3.98 -23.29 37.66
CA ILE A 428 4.59 -23.60 38.96
C ILE A 428 4.77 -22.34 39.79
N GLU A 429 5.27 -21.26 39.21
CA GLU A 429 5.48 -20.01 39.92
C GLU A 429 4.19 -19.43 40.50
N ASP A 430 3.15 -19.35 39.66
CA ASP A 430 1.86 -18.78 40.05
C ASP A 430 1.19 -19.58 41.17
N VAL A 431 1.29 -20.91 41.12
CA VAL A 431 0.69 -21.77 42.14
C VAL A 431 1.51 -21.77 43.43
N TYR A 432 2.83 -21.96 43.34
CA TYR A 432 3.68 -22.06 44.52
C TYR A 432 3.90 -20.73 45.23
N LYS A 433 3.66 -19.59 44.57
CA LYS A 433 3.50 -18.29 45.23
C LYS A 433 2.50 -18.35 46.38
N TYR A 434 1.41 -19.09 46.24
CA TYR A 434 0.39 -19.25 47.29
C TYR A 434 0.68 -20.42 48.23
N LEU A 435 1.25 -21.52 47.73
CA LEU A 435 1.54 -22.70 48.55
C LEU A 435 2.69 -22.49 49.53
N ASP A 436 3.65 -21.63 49.19
CA ASP A 436 4.82 -21.32 50.02
C ASP A 436 4.62 -20.06 50.89
N GLU A 437 3.58 -19.27 50.62
CA GLU A 437 3.31 -18.05 51.40
C GLU A 437 2.97 -18.41 52.85
N LYS A 438 3.85 -18.06 53.77
CA LYS A 438 3.63 -18.32 55.20
C LYS A 438 2.51 -17.42 55.74
N PRO A 439 1.60 -17.96 56.56
CA PRO A 439 0.56 -17.14 57.18
C PRO A 439 1.15 -16.19 58.23
N GLU A 440 0.59 -14.99 58.29
CA GLU A 440 0.91 -13.99 59.32
C GLU A 440 0.11 -14.32 60.58
N LYS A 441 0.72 -15.06 61.52
CA LYS A 441 0.02 -15.68 62.67
C LYS A 441 -0.76 -14.72 63.56
N ASP A 442 -0.36 -13.45 63.59
CA ASP A 442 -0.98 -12.43 64.45
C ASP A 442 -2.24 -11.81 63.83
N TYR A 443 -2.54 -12.14 62.57
CA TYR A 443 -3.66 -11.56 61.81
C TYR A 443 -4.70 -12.65 61.50
N TYR A 444 -5.96 -12.34 61.79
CA TYR A 444 -7.12 -13.21 61.58
C TYR A 444 -8.29 -12.41 61.00
N PHE A 445 -9.30 -13.10 60.45
CA PHE A 445 -10.50 -12.44 59.94
C PHE A 445 -11.32 -11.84 61.09
N LEU A 446 -11.43 -10.51 61.08
CA LEU A 446 -12.15 -9.76 62.10
C LEU A 446 -13.66 -9.99 61.99
N THR A 447 -14.31 -10.24 63.12
CA THR A 447 -15.77 -10.14 63.24
C THR A 447 -16.19 -8.68 63.38
N ASP A 448 -17.48 -8.39 63.18
CA ASP A 448 -18.01 -7.03 63.39
C ASP A 448 -17.74 -6.53 64.82
N SER A 449 -17.79 -7.43 65.82
CA SER A 449 -17.44 -7.12 67.21
C SER A 449 -15.96 -6.80 67.36
N ASP A 450 -15.06 -7.56 66.72
CA ASP A 450 -13.62 -7.29 66.79
C ASP A 450 -13.27 -5.93 66.17
N LYS A 451 -13.98 -5.53 65.09
CA LYS A 451 -13.80 -4.22 64.45
C LYS A 451 -14.20 -3.07 65.39
N GLU A 452 -15.32 -3.22 66.10
CA GLU A 452 -15.77 -2.25 67.11
C GLU A 452 -14.83 -2.19 68.32
N ASP A 453 -14.41 -3.35 68.84
CA ASP A 453 -13.56 -3.47 70.03
C ASP A 453 -12.11 -2.99 69.78
N LEU A 454 -11.58 -3.17 68.57
CA LEU A 454 -10.21 -2.78 68.20
C LEU A 454 -10.11 -1.33 67.68
N ASP A 455 -11.24 -0.65 67.47
CA ASP A 455 -11.33 0.76 67.01
C ASP A 455 -10.40 1.06 65.81
N LEU A 456 -10.47 0.19 64.78
CA LEU A 456 -9.63 0.30 63.59
C LEU A 456 -10.21 1.27 62.59
N THR A 457 -9.36 2.05 61.91
CA THR A 457 -9.78 2.81 60.72
C THR A 457 -9.98 1.88 59.52
N GLU A 458 -10.78 2.27 58.53
CA GLU A 458 -11.02 1.48 57.30
C GLU A 458 -9.72 1.01 56.63
N LYS A 459 -8.69 1.88 56.57
CA LYS A 459 -7.37 1.53 56.00
C LYS A 459 -6.60 0.52 56.85
N GLN A 460 -6.79 0.52 58.16
CA GLN A 460 -6.20 -0.48 59.05
C GLN A 460 -6.93 -1.81 58.93
N GLU A 461 -8.26 -1.78 58.82
CA GLU A 461 -9.07 -2.98 58.55
C GLU A 461 -8.64 -3.63 57.23
N GLU A 462 -8.54 -2.86 56.14
CA GLU A 462 -8.13 -3.37 54.83
C GLU A 462 -6.76 -4.04 54.90
N LYS A 463 -5.76 -3.38 55.51
CA LYS A 463 -4.42 -3.95 55.71
C LYS A 463 -4.42 -5.17 56.62
N TRP A 464 -5.29 -5.19 57.63
CA TRP A 464 -5.45 -6.34 58.52
C TRP A 464 -6.01 -7.54 57.75
N GLU A 465 -7.06 -7.31 56.96
CA GLU A 465 -7.67 -8.33 56.10
C GLU A 465 -6.71 -8.84 55.03
N GLU A 466 -5.89 -7.97 54.43
CA GLU A 466 -4.81 -8.38 53.51
C GLU A 466 -3.81 -9.33 54.19
N LYS A 467 -3.37 -8.99 55.41
CA LYS A 467 -2.45 -9.85 56.17
C LYS A 467 -3.11 -11.15 56.62
N ALA A 468 -4.39 -11.11 57.01
CA ALA A 468 -5.15 -12.29 57.39
C ALA A 468 -5.39 -13.24 56.20
N LYS A 469 -5.38 -12.74 54.96
CA LYS A 469 -5.47 -13.54 53.73
C LYS A 469 -4.16 -14.21 53.33
N LYS A 470 -3.02 -13.81 53.88
CA LYS A 470 -1.72 -14.41 53.53
C LYS A 470 -1.64 -15.85 54.00
N GLY A 471 -1.13 -16.72 53.12
CA GLY A 471 -0.90 -18.12 53.43
C GLY A 471 -2.17 -18.95 53.65
N LEU A 472 -3.32 -18.51 53.11
CA LEU A 472 -4.56 -19.30 53.14
C LEU A 472 -4.42 -20.66 52.46
N LEU A 473 -3.56 -20.74 51.44
CA LEU A 473 -3.25 -21.97 50.73
C LEU A 473 -1.90 -22.56 51.13
N TYR A 474 -1.29 -22.07 52.22
CA TYR A 474 0.01 -22.56 52.68
C TYR A 474 -0.04 -24.07 52.91
N HIS A 475 0.78 -24.81 52.18
CA HIS A 475 0.76 -26.29 52.18
C HIS A 475 -0.61 -26.92 51.90
N ASP A 476 -1.46 -26.31 51.06
CA ASP A 476 -2.73 -26.92 50.66
C ASP A 476 -2.49 -28.24 49.91
N ASN A 477 -2.83 -29.34 50.56
CA ASN A 477 -2.58 -30.68 50.06
C ASN A 477 -3.33 -30.98 48.75
N VAL A 478 -4.52 -30.40 48.55
CA VAL A 478 -5.32 -30.67 47.33
C VAL A 478 -4.60 -30.10 46.12
N THR A 479 -4.17 -28.84 46.20
CA THR A 479 -3.43 -28.15 45.15
C THR A 479 -2.06 -28.78 44.92
N SER A 480 -1.30 -29.07 45.99
CA SER A 480 -0.01 -29.75 45.87
C SER A 480 -0.12 -31.13 45.20
N THR A 481 -1.20 -31.87 45.44
CA THR A 481 -1.44 -33.18 44.79
C THR A 481 -1.62 -33.03 43.29
N VAL A 482 -2.37 -32.01 42.83
CA VAL A 482 -2.56 -31.73 41.40
C VAL A 482 -1.22 -31.41 40.75
N MET A 483 -0.44 -30.50 41.36
CA MET A 483 0.89 -30.13 40.85
C MET A 483 1.86 -31.32 40.79
N THR A 484 1.81 -32.20 41.78
CA THR A 484 2.61 -33.44 41.80
C THR A 484 2.20 -34.38 40.66
N GLY A 485 0.90 -34.48 40.37
CA GLY A 485 0.38 -35.25 39.24
C GLY A 485 0.89 -34.73 37.89
N LEU A 486 0.83 -33.41 37.68
CA LEU A 486 1.35 -32.76 36.48
C LEU A 486 2.85 -33.01 36.30
N ARG A 487 3.65 -32.84 37.36
CA ARG A 487 5.09 -33.13 37.33
C ARG A 487 5.37 -34.60 37.00
N SER A 488 4.62 -35.52 37.62
CA SER A 488 4.80 -36.96 37.41
C SER A 488 4.51 -37.37 35.96
N ALA A 489 3.53 -36.73 35.31
CA ALA A 489 3.23 -36.98 33.91
C ALA A 489 4.41 -36.65 32.98
N LEU A 490 5.14 -35.56 33.26
CA LEU A 490 6.29 -35.12 32.47
C LEU A 490 7.55 -35.97 32.68
N MET A 491 7.60 -36.79 33.73
CA MET A 491 8.67 -37.77 33.93
C MET A 491 8.46 -39.06 33.12
N GLY A 492 7.43 -39.11 32.27
CA GLY A 492 7.17 -40.23 31.38
C GLY A 492 8.27 -40.44 30.33
N SER A 493 8.31 -41.66 29.80
CA SER A 493 9.20 -42.06 28.72
C SER A 493 8.48 -43.02 27.78
N VAL A 494 9.05 -43.18 26.59
CA VAL A 494 8.62 -44.15 25.56
C VAL A 494 9.83 -44.95 25.08
N GLU A 495 9.58 -46.10 24.48
CA GLU A 495 10.61 -46.82 23.71
C GLU A 495 10.76 -46.14 22.34
N GLY A 496 11.96 -45.66 22.05
CA GLY A 496 12.31 -45.04 20.77
C GLY A 496 12.42 -46.06 19.64
N LEU A 497 12.54 -45.58 18.41
CA LEU A 497 12.67 -46.42 17.21
C LEU A 497 13.94 -47.28 17.21
N ASP A 498 14.97 -46.85 17.94
CA ASP A 498 16.21 -47.58 18.17
C ASP A 498 16.13 -48.61 19.32
N GLY A 499 14.96 -48.73 19.97
CA GLY A 499 14.72 -49.59 21.13
C GLY A 499 15.22 -49.01 22.47
N ASN A 500 15.79 -47.80 22.47
CA ASN A 500 16.25 -47.15 23.70
C ASN A 500 15.12 -46.34 24.37
N VAL A 501 15.27 -46.08 25.66
CA VAL A 501 14.32 -45.25 26.40
C VAL A 501 14.48 -43.78 26.01
N PHE A 502 13.41 -43.18 25.49
CA PHE A 502 13.35 -41.78 25.10
C PHE A 502 12.45 -40.98 26.06
N SER A 503 12.93 -39.81 26.51
CA SER A 503 12.24 -38.95 27.48
C SER A 503 12.60 -37.48 27.26
N LEU A 504 11.96 -36.56 27.99
CA LEU A 504 12.30 -35.13 27.94
C LEU A 504 13.80 -34.87 28.23
N SER A 505 14.41 -35.66 29.11
CA SER A 505 15.85 -35.53 29.41
C SER A 505 16.75 -35.92 28.24
N SER A 506 16.29 -36.82 27.35
CA SER A 506 16.98 -37.17 26.10
C SER A 506 17.06 -35.99 25.14
N MET A 507 16.17 -34.99 25.30
CA MET A 507 16.11 -33.75 24.51
C MET A 507 16.77 -32.55 25.21
N GLY A 508 17.54 -32.77 26.27
CA GLY A 508 18.13 -31.69 27.05
C GLY A 508 17.18 -30.95 27.99
N LEU A 509 15.93 -31.43 28.14
CA LEU A 509 14.93 -30.83 29.02
C LEU A 509 14.96 -31.52 30.39
N LYS A 510 15.62 -30.87 31.34
CA LYS A 510 15.81 -31.40 32.71
C LYS A 510 15.13 -30.49 33.72
N THR A 511 14.55 -31.07 34.76
CA THR A 511 14.06 -30.28 35.91
C THR A 511 15.22 -29.75 36.73
N SER A 512 15.04 -28.58 37.36
CA SER A 512 15.99 -28.01 38.31
C SER A 512 16.33 -28.99 39.43
N SER A 513 17.61 -29.04 39.81
CA SER A 513 18.08 -29.79 40.98
C SER A 513 17.75 -29.07 42.30
N ASP A 514 17.42 -27.78 42.25
CA ASP A 514 17.00 -27.01 43.42
C ASP A 514 15.55 -27.37 43.77
N TYR A 515 15.39 -28.02 44.93
CA TYR A 515 14.09 -28.45 45.43
C TYR A 515 13.12 -27.29 45.67
N SER A 516 13.63 -26.09 45.96
CA SER A 516 12.81 -24.89 46.14
C SER A 516 12.17 -24.39 44.84
N GLN A 517 12.62 -24.90 43.69
CA GLN A 517 12.03 -24.60 42.39
C GLN A 517 10.86 -25.55 42.03
N HIS A 518 10.46 -26.43 42.94
CA HIS A 518 9.25 -27.27 42.84
C HIS A 518 9.11 -28.11 41.57
N GLY A 519 10.21 -28.34 40.85
CA GLY A 519 10.21 -29.12 39.61
C GLY A 519 10.13 -28.30 38.33
N LYS A 520 10.32 -26.98 38.38
CA LYS A 520 10.57 -26.17 37.18
C LYS A 520 11.64 -26.82 36.32
N PHE A 521 11.51 -26.70 35.00
CA PHE A 521 12.61 -26.98 34.08
C PHE A 521 13.78 -26.04 34.35
N ALA A 522 14.99 -26.60 34.33
CA ALA A 522 16.23 -25.84 34.31
C ALA A 522 16.39 -25.12 32.97
N LYS A 523 17.50 -24.42 32.79
CA LYS A 523 17.86 -23.83 31.51
C LYS A 523 17.87 -24.91 30.42
N ILE A 524 17.15 -24.66 29.32
CA ILE A 524 17.09 -25.55 28.16
C ILE A 524 18.49 -25.68 27.57
N ASP A 525 18.94 -26.92 27.36
CA ASP A 525 20.12 -27.22 26.55
C ASP A 525 19.72 -27.17 25.08
N GLU A 526 19.90 -26.00 24.45
CA GLU A 526 19.47 -25.78 23.07
C GLU A 526 20.21 -26.69 22.08
N THR A 527 21.48 -27.02 22.35
CA THR A 527 22.25 -27.91 21.48
C THR A 527 21.73 -29.34 21.54
N ALA A 528 21.41 -29.84 22.74
CA ALA A 528 20.81 -31.16 22.89
C ALA A 528 19.37 -31.22 22.31
N LEU A 529 18.61 -30.13 22.44
CA LEU A 529 17.28 -30.02 21.87
C LEU A 529 17.32 -30.04 20.34
N ASP A 530 18.22 -29.27 19.73
CA ASP A 530 18.38 -29.23 18.27
C ASP A 530 18.79 -30.60 17.73
N ALA A 531 19.80 -31.24 18.35
CA ALA A 531 20.22 -32.58 17.97
C ALA A 531 19.10 -33.63 18.09
N ALA A 532 18.27 -33.53 19.14
CA ALA A 532 17.13 -34.42 19.32
C ALA A 532 16.04 -34.20 18.27
N ILE A 533 15.72 -32.95 17.91
CA ILE A 533 14.70 -32.67 16.89
C ILE A 533 15.17 -33.13 15.50
N GLU A 534 16.45 -32.95 15.18
CA GLU A 534 17.03 -33.40 13.91
C GLU A 534 17.02 -34.93 13.77
N SER A 535 17.35 -35.65 14.84
CA SER A 535 17.61 -37.10 14.78
C SER A 535 16.50 -37.99 15.32
N HIS A 536 15.58 -37.46 16.14
CA HIS A 536 14.60 -38.24 16.91
C HIS A 536 13.18 -37.68 16.83
N LEU A 537 12.79 -37.10 15.69
CA LEU A 537 11.48 -36.46 15.52
C LEU A 537 10.31 -37.41 15.81
N ASP A 538 10.37 -38.65 15.31
CA ASP A 538 9.31 -39.64 15.51
C ASP A 538 9.21 -40.08 16.98
N ASP A 539 10.35 -40.13 17.68
CA ASP A 539 10.40 -40.44 19.12
C ASP A 539 9.83 -39.28 19.95
N ILE A 540 10.07 -38.04 19.54
CA ILE A 540 9.47 -36.84 20.15
C ILE A 540 7.96 -36.85 19.95
N GLU A 541 7.49 -37.09 18.73
CA GLU A 541 6.06 -37.21 18.43
C GLU A 541 5.45 -38.29 19.34
N LYS A 542 6.00 -39.49 19.35
CA LYS A 542 5.53 -40.59 20.20
C LYS A 542 5.55 -40.21 21.69
N LEU A 543 6.62 -39.60 22.20
CA LEU A 543 6.73 -39.20 23.60
C LEU A 543 5.57 -38.27 24.01
N PHE A 544 5.25 -37.29 23.16
CA PHE A 544 4.23 -36.29 23.46
C PHE A 544 2.82 -36.80 23.20
N THR A 545 2.59 -37.47 22.07
CA THR A 545 1.25 -37.73 21.52
C THR A 545 0.77 -39.16 21.68
N ASP A 546 1.63 -40.10 22.11
CA ASP A 546 1.25 -41.50 22.22
C ASP A 546 -0.05 -41.65 23.03
N SER A 547 -0.99 -42.37 22.41
CA SER A 547 -2.36 -42.44 22.88
C SER A 547 -2.52 -43.23 24.17
N GLU A 548 -1.51 -43.90 24.71
CA GLU A 548 -1.59 -44.62 25.99
C GLU A 548 -0.57 -44.09 26.99
N ASN A 549 0.68 -43.92 26.54
CA ASN A 549 1.84 -43.63 27.34
C ASN A 549 2.39 -42.21 27.17
N GLY A 550 1.85 -41.43 26.22
CA GLY A 550 2.29 -40.08 25.91
C GLY A 550 2.19 -39.15 27.12
N ILE A 551 3.21 -38.30 27.28
CA ILE A 551 3.29 -37.39 28.43
C ILE A 551 2.14 -36.39 28.44
N MET A 552 1.67 -35.92 27.27
CA MET A 552 0.57 -34.95 27.22
C MET A 552 -0.77 -35.58 27.55
N LYS A 553 -0.99 -36.85 27.20
CA LYS A 553 -2.18 -37.59 27.64
C LYS A 553 -2.20 -37.72 29.17
N LYS A 554 -1.07 -38.12 29.76
CA LYS A 554 -0.93 -38.22 31.23
C LYS A 554 -1.07 -36.87 31.92
N PHE A 555 -0.52 -35.81 31.31
CA PHE A 555 -0.58 -34.45 31.82
C PHE A 555 -2.02 -33.94 31.80
N SER A 556 -2.74 -34.15 30.70
CA SER A 556 -4.17 -33.82 30.58
C SER A 556 -5.02 -34.58 31.60
N ALA A 557 -4.76 -35.87 31.81
CA ALA A 557 -5.47 -36.64 32.84
C ALA A 557 -5.22 -36.11 34.26
N ALA A 558 -3.99 -35.71 34.57
CA ALA A 558 -3.65 -35.08 35.86
C ALA A 558 -4.29 -33.70 36.02
N LEU A 559 -4.34 -32.91 34.95
CA LEU A 559 -5.03 -31.63 34.92
C LEU A 559 -6.53 -31.81 35.16
N ASP A 560 -7.18 -32.72 34.43
CA ASP A 560 -8.59 -33.06 34.58
C ASP A 560 -8.93 -33.53 36.00
N ALA A 561 -8.06 -34.34 36.61
CA ALA A 561 -8.22 -34.79 37.99
C ALA A 561 -8.30 -33.61 38.98
N GLY A 562 -7.69 -32.47 38.66
CA GLY A 562 -7.74 -31.23 39.43
C GLY A 562 -8.90 -30.31 39.04
N VAL A 563 -9.06 -30.00 37.76
CA VAL A 563 -9.85 -28.85 37.29
C VAL A 563 -11.11 -29.21 36.50
N LYS A 564 -11.36 -30.49 36.21
CA LYS A 564 -12.54 -30.90 35.44
C LYS A 564 -13.83 -30.37 36.07
N SER A 565 -14.57 -29.57 35.32
CA SER A 565 -15.75 -28.86 35.81
C SER A 565 -17.08 -29.56 35.50
N THR A 566 -17.06 -30.54 34.59
CA THR A 566 -18.25 -31.20 34.04
C THR A 566 -18.34 -32.68 34.41
N GLY A 567 -19.57 -33.21 34.40
CA GLY A 567 -19.88 -34.59 34.75
C GLY A 567 -19.93 -34.86 36.25
N ASP A 568 -20.22 -36.11 36.61
CA ASP A 568 -20.39 -36.53 38.01
C ASP A 568 -19.06 -36.53 38.79
N ASN A 569 -17.95 -36.79 38.10
CA ASN A 569 -16.60 -36.80 38.68
C ASN A 569 -15.87 -35.48 38.40
N LYS A 570 -16.31 -34.41 39.08
CA LYS A 570 -15.62 -33.11 39.07
C LYS A 570 -14.20 -33.25 39.66
N GLY A 571 -13.25 -32.45 39.17
CA GLY A 571 -11.87 -32.39 39.64
C GLY A 571 -11.75 -31.96 41.10
N SER A 572 -10.63 -32.30 41.75
CA SER A 572 -10.42 -32.10 43.20
C SER A 572 -10.53 -30.64 43.64
N LEU A 573 -9.99 -29.70 42.87
CA LEU A 573 -10.08 -28.27 43.15
C LEU A 573 -11.51 -27.76 43.00
N ILE A 574 -12.24 -28.25 41.99
CA ILE A 574 -13.64 -27.91 41.77
C ILE A 574 -14.53 -28.47 42.87
N ARG A 575 -14.30 -29.72 43.33
CA ARG A 575 -15.02 -30.27 44.48
C ARG A 575 -14.72 -29.48 45.76
N LYS A 576 -13.50 -28.95 45.89
CA LYS A 576 -13.09 -28.17 47.05
C LYS A 576 -13.79 -26.81 47.10
N ALA A 577 -13.60 -25.99 46.07
CA ALA A 577 -13.99 -24.58 46.09
C ALA A 577 -15.14 -24.22 45.13
N GLY A 578 -15.47 -25.08 44.18
CA GLY A 578 -16.45 -24.79 43.14
C GLY A 578 -15.95 -23.80 42.09
N LEU A 579 -16.83 -23.46 41.15
CA LEU A 579 -16.65 -22.36 40.21
C LEU A 579 -17.49 -21.16 40.64
N ALA A 580 -17.22 -19.98 40.07
CA ALA A 580 -18.00 -18.78 40.34
C ALA A 580 -19.48 -18.90 39.91
N SER A 581 -19.77 -19.74 38.93
CA SER A 581 -21.10 -19.98 38.38
C SER A 581 -21.33 -21.47 38.10
N GLY A 582 -22.58 -21.83 37.82
CA GLY A 582 -22.98 -23.21 37.55
C GLY A 582 -23.25 -24.03 38.82
N THR A 583 -23.39 -25.35 38.65
CA THR A 583 -23.83 -26.23 39.73
C THR A 583 -22.80 -26.34 40.86
N SER A 584 -21.50 -26.35 40.54
CA SER A 584 -20.44 -26.41 41.55
C SER A 584 -20.29 -25.14 42.40
N ALA A 585 -20.94 -24.02 42.04
CA ALA A 585 -20.87 -22.78 42.83
C ALA A 585 -21.45 -22.95 44.25
N THR A 586 -22.47 -23.79 44.39
CA THR A 586 -23.06 -24.13 45.69
C THR A 586 -22.92 -25.62 46.05
N ASP A 587 -22.47 -26.45 45.12
CA ASP A 587 -22.17 -27.86 45.32
C ASP A 587 -20.65 -28.09 45.41
N ASN A 588 -20.06 -27.70 46.55
CA ASN A 588 -18.65 -27.89 46.87
C ASN A 588 -18.41 -27.98 48.38
N GLU A 589 -17.22 -28.41 48.79
CA GLU A 589 -16.85 -28.60 50.20
C GLU A 589 -16.91 -27.30 51.02
N LEU A 590 -16.35 -26.21 50.49
CA LEU A 590 -16.29 -24.92 51.20
C LEU A 590 -17.69 -24.33 51.42
N TYR A 591 -18.54 -24.32 50.39
CA TYR A 591 -19.92 -23.86 50.50
C TYR A 591 -20.71 -24.69 51.53
N ASN A 592 -20.57 -26.01 51.48
CA ASN A 592 -21.22 -26.89 52.44
C ASN A 592 -20.69 -26.69 53.86
N ALA A 593 -19.40 -26.42 54.04
CA ALA A 593 -18.82 -26.05 55.33
C ALA A 593 -19.41 -24.74 55.86
N ILE A 594 -19.46 -23.69 55.02
CA ILE A 594 -20.07 -22.40 55.37
C ILE A 594 -21.54 -22.59 55.77
N LYS A 595 -22.30 -23.38 55.01
CA LYS A 595 -23.71 -23.67 55.29
C LYS A 595 -23.88 -24.37 56.65
N ARG A 596 -23.07 -25.40 56.94
CA ARG A 596 -23.09 -26.09 58.24
C ARG A 596 -22.76 -25.16 59.39
N THR A 597 -21.74 -24.31 59.23
CA THR A 597 -21.36 -23.32 60.24
C THR A 597 -22.48 -22.31 60.49
N LYS A 598 -23.13 -21.79 59.44
CA LYS A 598 -24.29 -20.90 59.58
C LYS A 598 -25.44 -21.56 60.34
N THR A 599 -25.80 -22.80 59.99
CA THR A 599 -26.83 -23.55 60.73
C THR A 599 -26.46 -23.74 62.20
N LYS A 600 -25.17 -24.01 62.48
CA LYS A 600 -24.69 -24.15 63.86
C LYS A 600 -24.81 -22.84 64.64
N ILE A 601 -24.41 -21.71 64.05
CA ILE A 601 -24.56 -20.37 64.64
C ILE A 601 -26.02 -20.10 64.97
N THR A 602 -26.95 -20.31 64.02
CA THR A 602 -28.39 -20.12 64.26
C THR A 602 -28.90 -20.98 65.42
N SER A 603 -28.47 -22.25 65.51
CA SER A 603 -28.87 -23.14 66.60
C SER A 603 -28.34 -22.70 67.97
N LEU A 604 -27.13 -22.13 68.01
CA LEU A 604 -26.52 -21.63 69.23
C LEU A 604 -27.19 -20.33 69.68
N ASN A 605 -27.50 -19.41 68.77
CA ASN A 605 -28.23 -18.18 69.07
C ASN A 605 -29.61 -18.48 69.65
N LEU A 606 -30.37 -19.40 69.04
CA LEU A 606 -31.67 -19.82 69.57
C LEU A 606 -31.55 -20.42 70.99
N ARG A 607 -30.49 -21.20 71.23
CA ARG A 607 -30.24 -21.74 72.58
C ARG A 607 -29.91 -20.62 73.57
N TYR A 608 -29.11 -19.64 73.17
CA TYR A 608 -28.75 -18.49 73.99
C TYR A 608 -29.98 -17.65 74.36
N GLU A 609 -30.85 -17.33 73.39
CA GLU A 609 -32.10 -16.60 73.63
C GLU A 609 -33.03 -17.35 74.59
N ASN A 610 -33.16 -18.67 74.42
CA ASN A 610 -33.97 -19.50 75.32
C ASN A 610 -33.44 -19.50 76.76
N GLU A 611 -32.12 -19.56 76.92
CA GLU A 611 -31.47 -19.46 78.22
C GLU A 611 -31.65 -18.07 78.85
N GLN A 612 -31.49 -17.01 78.07
CA GLN A 612 -31.74 -15.63 78.52
C GLN A 612 -33.19 -15.47 78.99
N ASN A 613 -34.16 -15.92 78.19
CA ASN A 613 -35.58 -15.90 78.55
C ASN A 613 -35.88 -16.71 79.82
N ARG A 614 -35.20 -17.85 80.03
CA ARG A 614 -35.33 -18.65 81.24
C ARG A 614 -34.82 -17.90 82.46
N LEU A 615 -33.66 -17.25 82.35
CA LEU A 615 -33.07 -16.46 83.43
C LEU A 615 -33.92 -15.22 83.75
N TRP A 616 -34.41 -14.51 82.73
CA TRP A 616 -35.37 -13.40 82.91
C TRP A 616 -36.62 -13.84 83.65
N LYS A 617 -37.25 -14.96 83.27
CA LYS A 617 -38.43 -15.49 83.99
C LYS A 617 -38.14 -15.80 85.46
N ARG A 618 -36.97 -16.37 85.76
CA ARG A 618 -36.55 -16.64 87.15
C ARG A 618 -36.32 -15.34 87.92
N TYR A 619 -35.70 -14.35 87.29
CA TYR A 619 -35.46 -13.04 87.90
C TYR A 619 -36.77 -12.31 88.20
N SER A 620 -37.70 -12.22 87.23
CA SER A 620 -39.01 -11.60 87.46
C SER A 620 -39.84 -12.34 88.51
N SER A 621 -39.75 -13.68 88.58
CA SER A 621 -40.40 -14.46 89.65
C SER A 621 -39.81 -14.14 91.02
N MET A 622 -38.48 -14.01 91.11
CA MET A 622 -37.79 -13.60 92.33
C MET A 622 -38.17 -12.18 92.76
N GLU A 623 -38.22 -11.23 91.83
CA GLU A 623 -38.69 -9.86 92.11
C GLU A 623 -40.12 -9.84 92.62
N SER A 624 -41.02 -10.63 92.01
CA SER A 624 -42.40 -10.76 92.47
C SER A 624 -42.51 -11.35 93.88
N LEU A 625 -41.71 -12.38 94.18
CA LEU A 625 -41.62 -12.97 95.52
C LEU A 625 -41.07 -11.98 96.55
N LEU A 626 -40.01 -11.24 96.22
CA LEU A 626 -39.46 -10.18 97.07
C LEU A 626 -40.47 -9.06 97.31
N GLY A 627 -41.20 -8.65 96.28
CA GLY A 627 -42.30 -7.67 96.42
C GLY A 627 -43.41 -8.18 97.34
N THR A 628 -43.79 -9.45 97.22
CA THR A 628 -44.77 -10.10 98.09
C THR A 628 -44.26 -10.22 99.53
N MET A 629 -43.00 -10.62 99.73
CA MET A 629 -42.36 -10.71 101.05
C MET A 629 -42.26 -9.33 101.71
N ASN A 630 -41.88 -8.30 100.96
CA ASN A 630 -41.84 -6.92 101.47
C ASN A 630 -43.24 -6.44 101.85
N SER A 631 -44.26 -6.73 101.03
CA SER A 631 -45.65 -6.41 101.36
C SER A 631 -46.15 -7.14 102.62
N GLN A 632 -45.82 -8.43 102.76
CA GLN A 632 -46.12 -9.21 103.97
C GLN A 632 -45.37 -8.68 105.20
N GLN A 633 -44.09 -8.32 105.06
CA GLN A 633 -43.31 -7.70 106.14
C GLN A 633 -43.94 -6.37 106.56
N SER A 634 -44.36 -5.52 105.62
CA SER A 634 -45.08 -4.29 105.93
C SER A 634 -46.42 -4.55 106.62
N GLN A 635 -47.17 -5.58 106.22
CA GLN A 635 -48.41 -5.99 106.90
C GLN A 635 -48.13 -6.43 108.35
N PHE A 636 -47.14 -7.29 108.57
CA PHE A 636 -46.73 -7.69 109.92
C PHE A 636 -46.31 -6.50 110.78
N MET A 637 -45.50 -5.58 110.24
CA MET A 637 -45.08 -4.36 110.95
C MET A 637 -46.28 -3.47 111.33
N SER A 638 -47.34 -3.45 110.52
CA SER A 638 -48.57 -2.69 110.83
C SER A 638 -49.40 -3.32 111.96
N TYR A 639 -49.27 -4.62 112.23
CA TYR A 639 -49.93 -5.29 113.35
C TYR A 639 -49.20 -5.10 114.70
N PHE A 640 -47.97 -4.60 114.69
CA PHE A 640 -47.16 -4.33 115.89
C PHE A 640 -47.06 -2.84 116.25
N GLN A 641 -47.77 -1.96 115.52
CA GLN A 641 -48.12 -0.60 115.95
C GLN A 641 -49.53 -0.61 116.52
#